data_AF-A0A8K0Y404-F1
#
_entry.id   AF-A0A8K0Y404-F1
#
_cell.length_a   1.000
_cell.length_b   1.000
_cell.length_c   1.000
_cell.angle_alpha   90.00
_cell.angle_beta   90.00
_cell.angle_gamma   90.00
#
_symmetry.space_group_name_H-M   'P 1'
#
loop_
_entity.id
_entity.type
_entity.pdbx_description
1 polymer ?
#
loop_
_entity_poly.entity_id
_entity_poly.type
_entity_poly.pdbx_seq_one_letter_code
_entity_poly.pdbx_strand_id
1 'polypeptide(L)'
;MKEFGTLEYVLDTYSKNWTWKLTGSRAVSMVARVIPQAWYGDGPEEAIVPDTEHNVQKIKWIMETYPLEIKSRNIWQRKTRHMKVSKKKWTRIEKLRKANPGEQFRGTLLNFQREGLDFLLKSSGNALLADEMGLGKCLKADSLISTINGHVTIKDIWEQSTLTERDEDEEWGKLKTPISIQTFDGKQIVIKQVNRAFRQKIDEDITKITLSDGSVIECTRRHMFLTPDGWKMAGKLNTDDKVAIPSKTLHVEKNSLTPDIAELIAWQMAEGYEYIENNRYPRGRFYNSDSKILSRIQQLGKYQGIELPKPRKEDTTFVIATTQFYELFSKWGYKWGKKSKDKIVPKAIIEASLPAQKAFVQAIFDAEGHVSKTHCELTTASRSIAFALREILLHFGIWLRIRSARKYATNGTRKRRKYYVCTFGGNSINRFNDQFRIISTHKQIALEKLAAKKHNTNIEGVPSQKIVQRIAETGISLRSLNLYTPYKYTQGMSKQLALFVSDKLDTLHEHKLAEQLREIALESINWCSIKSIEKKQFRGYVYDLSVPETHNYIANGIITHNTVQTLSYLATERQTFPALIVAPLVTLSNWQREIQKFLKRRSRNGRIVEGEYPTSVLIRTGKSQEIGKYDIYIINYDLLYKRLDDLSKLNIKTLVCDEVQHLRSKSTKKYSAVKKLSALESVKYRIGLSGTPIYNRGSEIWPIVDILRPGLLGSFDEFCEYFCYVNEKGKAIVLENKRASLGEELRKHVMLRRKKSDVLKELKEKVRYKELIESDINYYHAELDKIWKRLEEEQKTATSAFDKFSSYKRAIQSERQAAGAAKVPHVIEFVKNIMEIEESVVVFCHHKAIHGLLHKSLHEYSPSSIIGGQTDKERQGNIDRFQNGETKLMIAGLRAGNVGINLSRARYVIFAELDWSPAIHRQAEDRLHRIGQKNTVFAYYLMGNGTLDDHVANVLVDKSYEIDAIMDEKEEPFEDKDKAELILAQIHDKLSTKR
;
A
#
# COMPACT_ATOMS: atom_id res chain seq x y z
N MET A 1 -42.81 23.86 -30.67
CA MET A 1 -42.53 22.59 -31.38
C MET A 1 -43.82 22.18 -32.08
N LYS A 2 -43.78 21.64 -33.31
CA LYS A 2 -44.95 20.92 -33.82
C LYS A 2 -45.03 19.57 -33.09
N GLU A 3 -46.24 19.15 -32.72
CA GLU A 3 -46.46 17.85 -32.06
C GLU A 3 -46.13 16.72 -33.03
N PHE A 4 -45.58 15.62 -32.51
CA PHE A 4 -45.04 14.51 -33.32
C PHE A 4 -46.10 13.50 -33.79
N GLY A 5 -47.33 13.67 -33.31
CA GLY A 5 -48.45 12.76 -33.47
C GLY A 5 -49.53 13.03 -32.42
N THR A 6 -50.62 12.27 -32.44
CA THR A 6 -51.68 12.35 -31.41
C THR A 6 -51.77 11.07 -30.59
N LEU A 7 -52.29 11.16 -29.37
CA LEU A 7 -52.54 10.05 -28.44
C LEU A 7 -54.00 10.05 -27.98
N GLU A 8 -54.70 8.97 -28.27
CA GLU A 8 -56.12 8.79 -28.02
C GLU A 8 -56.38 7.45 -27.33
N TYR A 9 -57.41 7.38 -26.48
CA TYR A 9 -57.83 6.16 -25.80
C TYR A 9 -59.12 5.66 -26.45
N VAL A 10 -59.04 4.53 -27.15
CA VAL A 10 -60.09 4.01 -28.01
C VAL A 10 -60.44 2.57 -27.63
N LEU A 11 -61.64 2.13 -28.03
CA LEU A 11 -61.98 0.71 -28.02
C LEU A 11 -61.49 0.11 -29.33
N ASP A 12 -60.52 -0.80 -29.26
CA ASP A 12 -59.95 -1.43 -30.46
C ASP A 12 -60.97 -2.39 -31.12
N THR A 13 -61.12 -2.25 -32.43
CA THR A 13 -62.11 -2.93 -33.26
C THR A 13 -61.92 -4.45 -33.26
N TYR A 14 -60.66 -4.89 -33.19
CA TYR A 14 -60.23 -6.29 -33.30
C TYR A 14 -60.17 -7.01 -31.95
N SER A 15 -59.41 -6.48 -30.99
CA SER A 15 -59.23 -7.10 -29.67
C SER A 15 -60.41 -6.87 -28.71
N LYS A 16 -61.36 -5.97 -29.06
CA LYS A 16 -62.48 -5.53 -28.21
C LYS A 16 -62.07 -4.98 -26.84
N ASN A 17 -60.80 -4.64 -26.66
CA ASN A 17 -60.25 -4.06 -25.44
C ASN A 17 -60.02 -2.56 -25.61
N TRP A 18 -59.99 -1.84 -24.49
CA TRP A 18 -59.56 -0.44 -24.50
C TRP A 18 -58.04 -0.35 -24.65
N THR A 19 -57.59 0.50 -25.58
CA THR A 19 -56.19 0.62 -26.01
C THR A 19 -55.82 2.09 -26.24
N TRP A 20 -54.52 2.34 -26.37
CA TRP A 20 -53.98 3.63 -26.77
C TRP A 20 -53.71 3.62 -28.28
N LYS A 21 -54.44 4.46 -29.02
CA LYS A 21 -54.19 4.74 -30.43
C LYS A 21 -53.25 5.93 -30.55
N LEU A 22 -52.13 5.72 -31.24
CA LEU A 22 -51.22 6.78 -31.67
C LEU A 22 -51.38 7.01 -33.15
N THR A 23 -51.33 8.28 -33.57
CA THR A 23 -51.33 8.65 -34.99
C THR A 23 -50.12 9.52 -35.34
N GLY A 24 -49.63 9.39 -36.58
CA GLY A 24 -48.50 10.13 -37.13
C GLY A 24 -47.27 9.26 -37.36
N SER A 25 -46.74 9.25 -38.59
CA SER A 25 -45.64 8.37 -39.05
C SER A 25 -44.43 8.30 -38.12
N ARG A 26 -44.00 9.44 -37.55
CA ARG A 26 -42.86 9.48 -36.62
C ARG A 26 -43.20 8.84 -35.26
N ALA A 27 -44.37 9.12 -34.70
CA ALA A 27 -44.84 8.53 -33.44
C ALA A 27 -45.02 7.01 -33.56
N VAL A 28 -45.61 6.54 -34.68
CA VAL A 28 -45.81 5.12 -34.97
C VAL A 28 -44.49 4.37 -35.15
N SER A 29 -43.57 4.92 -35.94
CA SER A 29 -42.23 4.32 -36.13
C SER A 29 -41.42 4.22 -34.83
N MET A 30 -41.68 5.10 -33.85
CA MET A 30 -41.10 5.01 -32.51
C MET A 30 -41.78 3.96 -31.64
N VAL A 31 -43.12 3.96 -31.58
CA VAL A 31 -43.88 3.01 -30.76
C VAL A 31 -43.66 1.57 -31.23
N ALA A 32 -43.64 1.30 -32.54
CA ALA A 32 -43.34 -0.01 -33.09
C ALA A 32 -41.93 -0.54 -32.72
N ARG A 33 -40.97 0.35 -32.42
CA ARG A 33 -39.63 -0.02 -31.93
C ARG A 33 -39.56 -0.20 -30.42
N VAL A 34 -40.33 0.57 -29.65
CA VAL A 34 -40.25 0.63 -28.18
C VAL A 34 -41.23 -0.32 -27.50
N ILE A 35 -42.36 -0.63 -28.14
CA ILE A 35 -43.45 -1.45 -27.61
C ILE A 35 -43.71 -2.61 -28.58
N PRO A 36 -43.09 -3.80 -28.38
CA PRO A 36 -43.24 -4.95 -29.28
C PRO A 36 -44.65 -5.53 -29.36
N GLN A 37 -45.54 -5.15 -28.44
CA GLN A 37 -46.96 -5.52 -28.43
C GLN A 37 -47.86 -4.48 -29.13
N ALA A 38 -47.28 -3.48 -29.80
CA ALA A 38 -48.03 -2.56 -30.63
C ALA A 38 -48.24 -3.15 -32.03
N TRP A 39 -49.44 -2.98 -32.59
CA TRP A 39 -49.73 -3.32 -33.98
C TRP A 39 -50.21 -2.09 -34.75
N TYR A 40 -50.18 -2.14 -36.08
CA TYR A 40 -50.73 -1.08 -36.92
C TYR A 40 -52.25 -1.02 -36.78
N GLY A 41 -52.80 0.20 -36.73
CA GLY A 41 -54.23 0.43 -36.76
C GLY A 41 -54.82 0.31 -38.17
N ASP A 42 -55.98 0.94 -38.40
CA ASP A 42 -56.68 0.89 -39.69
C ASP A 42 -55.94 1.66 -40.81
N GLY A 43 -54.86 2.39 -40.47
CA GLY A 43 -53.99 3.08 -41.42
C GLY A 43 -52.49 2.95 -41.10
N PRO A 44 -51.60 3.17 -42.10
CA PRO A 44 -50.15 2.99 -41.96
C PRO A 44 -49.47 4.01 -41.03
N GLU A 45 -50.13 5.14 -40.75
CA GLU A 45 -49.71 6.11 -39.74
C GLU A 45 -50.45 5.94 -38.40
N GLU A 46 -51.01 4.77 -38.12
CA GLU A 46 -51.67 4.46 -36.86
C GLU A 46 -51.03 3.27 -36.14
N ALA A 47 -50.85 3.37 -34.82
CA ALA A 47 -50.43 2.26 -33.96
C ALA A 47 -51.39 2.09 -32.78
N ILE A 48 -51.80 0.85 -32.52
CA ILE A 48 -52.62 0.46 -31.38
C ILE A 48 -51.71 -0.19 -30.33
N VAL A 49 -51.84 0.27 -29.09
CA VAL A 49 -51.01 -0.16 -27.96
C VAL A 49 -51.93 -0.65 -26.82
N PRO A 50 -51.78 -1.89 -26.32
CA PRO A 50 -52.54 -2.39 -25.18
C PRO A 50 -52.39 -1.51 -23.93
N ASP A 51 -53.49 -1.25 -23.23
CA ASP A 51 -53.50 -0.46 -21.99
C ASP A 51 -52.98 -1.25 -20.78
N THR A 52 -51.66 -1.50 -20.77
CA THR A 52 -50.94 -2.06 -19.62
C THR A 52 -50.15 -0.96 -18.92
N GLU A 53 -49.89 -1.10 -17.62
CA GLU A 53 -49.09 -0.12 -16.87
C GLU A 53 -47.70 0.08 -17.51
N HIS A 54 -47.07 -0.99 -17.98
CA HIS A 54 -45.80 -0.96 -18.70
C HIS A 54 -45.86 -0.16 -20.00
N ASN A 55 -46.90 -0.36 -20.82
CA ASN A 55 -47.07 0.36 -22.07
C ASN A 55 -47.36 1.85 -21.83
N VAL A 56 -48.16 2.18 -20.80
CA VAL A 56 -48.41 3.56 -20.38
C VAL A 56 -47.11 4.24 -19.88
N GLN A 57 -46.19 3.52 -19.21
CA GLN A 57 -44.86 4.05 -18.89
C GLN A 57 -44.07 4.37 -20.17
N LYS A 58 -44.06 3.45 -21.15
CA LYS A 58 -43.34 3.62 -22.42
C LYS A 58 -43.87 4.77 -23.27
N ILE A 59 -45.19 4.92 -23.41
CA ILE A 59 -45.82 6.06 -24.08
C ILE A 59 -45.44 7.37 -23.35
N LYS A 60 -45.53 7.39 -22.01
CA LYS A 60 -45.18 8.57 -21.20
C LYS A 60 -43.72 8.98 -21.35
N TRP A 61 -42.81 8.01 -21.46
CA TRP A 61 -41.38 8.25 -21.68
C TRP A 61 -41.08 8.78 -23.08
N ILE A 62 -41.71 8.22 -24.12
CA ILE A 62 -41.63 8.76 -25.50
C ILE A 62 -42.03 10.24 -25.50
N MET A 63 -43.11 10.59 -24.80
CA MET A 63 -43.60 11.96 -24.68
C MET A 63 -42.69 12.93 -23.89
N GLU A 64 -41.73 12.45 -23.09
CA GLU A 64 -40.71 13.32 -22.46
C GLU A 64 -39.74 13.91 -23.51
N THR A 65 -39.58 13.26 -24.68
CA THR A 65 -38.68 13.70 -25.75
C THR A 65 -39.42 14.14 -27.02
N TYR A 66 -40.58 13.53 -27.31
CA TYR A 66 -41.37 13.75 -28.51
C TYR A 66 -42.83 14.05 -28.13
N PRO A 67 -43.21 15.32 -27.93
CA PRO A 67 -44.56 15.67 -27.47
C PRO A 67 -45.64 15.19 -28.45
N LEU A 68 -46.64 14.49 -27.91
CA LEU A 68 -47.84 14.06 -28.62
C LEU A 68 -49.04 14.89 -28.15
N GLU A 69 -49.94 15.23 -29.08
CA GLU A 69 -51.20 15.86 -28.73
C GLU A 69 -52.08 14.84 -28.00
N ILE A 70 -52.36 15.08 -26.71
CA ILE A 70 -53.22 14.19 -25.94
C ILE A 70 -54.68 14.59 -26.18
N LYS A 71 -55.42 13.75 -26.91
CA LYS A 71 -56.87 13.91 -27.09
C LYS A 71 -57.64 13.45 -25.84
N SER A 72 -57.33 12.26 -25.33
CA SER A 72 -58.01 11.66 -24.16
C SER A 72 -57.44 12.11 -22.81
N ARG A 73 -57.32 13.44 -22.61
CA ARG A 73 -56.58 14.07 -21.50
C ARG A 73 -56.95 13.54 -20.11
N ASN A 74 -58.24 13.40 -19.81
CA ASN A 74 -58.72 12.97 -18.49
C ASN A 74 -58.32 11.52 -18.16
N ILE A 75 -58.39 10.62 -19.16
CA ILE A 75 -58.01 9.20 -19.00
C ILE A 75 -56.49 9.09 -18.83
N TRP A 76 -55.73 9.83 -19.64
CA TRP A 76 -54.26 9.89 -19.54
C TRP A 76 -53.80 10.42 -18.18
N GLN A 77 -54.41 11.52 -17.70
CA GLN A 77 -54.12 12.06 -16.37
C GLN A 77 -54.48 11.08 -15.25
N ARG A 78 -55.58 10.32 -15.36
CA ARG A 78 -55.96 9.30 -14.38
C ARG A 78 -54.97 8.13 -14.35
N LYS A 79 -54.62 7.58 -15.52
CA LYS A 79 -53.71 6.45 -15.67
C LYS A 79 -52.29 6.81 -15.20
N THR A 80 -51.79 7.99 -15.57
CA THR A 80 -50.45 8.45 -15.18
C THR A 80 -50.33 8.98 -13.74
N ARG A 81 -51.44 9.19 -13.01
CA ARG A 81 -51.48 9.83 -11.67
C ARG A 81 -50.75 9.03 -10.59
N HIS A 82 -50.85 7.70 -10.62
CA HIS A 82 -50.14 6.82 -9.69
C HIS A 82 -48.69 6.53 -10.13
N MET A 83 -48.36 6.86 -11.38
CA MET A 83 -47.06 6.61 -12.01
C MET A 83 -46.10 7.79 -11.83
N LYS A 84 -46.14 8.43 -10.66
CA LYS A 84 -44.98 9.13 -10.11
C LYS A 84 -44.04 8.08 -9.54
N VAL A 85 -43.27 7.42 -10.41
CA VAL A 85 -42.01 6.84 -9.97
C VAL A 85 -41.24 7.99 -9.34
N SER A 86 -41.10 7.94 -8.02
CA SER A 86 -40.22 8.83 -7.28
C SER A 86 -38.80 8.52 -7.75
N LYS A 87 -38.34 9.18 -8.83
CA LYS A 87 -36.92 9.21 -9.22
C LYS A 87 -36.17 9.63 -7.96
N LYS A 88 -35.54 8.64 -7.31
CA LYS A 88 -34.90 8.78 -6.00
C LYS A 88 -33.86 9.87 -6.17
N LYS A 89 -34.08 11.06 -5.62
CA LYS A 89 -33.19 12.21 -5.84
C LYS A 89 -31.82 11.87 -5.25
N TRP A 90 -30.91 11.43 -6.10
CA TRP A 90 -29.56 11.06 -5.69
C TRP A 90 -28.81 12.32 -5.29
N THR A 91 -28.26 12.32 -4.08
CA THR A 91 -27.36 13.37 -3.63
C THR A 91 -26.20 13.50 -4.61
N ARG A 92 -26.03 14.69 -5.18
CA ARG A 92 -24.85 15.08 -5.96
C ARG A 92 -23.67 15.13 -5.01
N ILE A 93 -22.56 14.50 -5.36
CA ILE A 93 -21.35 14.57 -4.54
C ILE A 93 -20.71 15.95 -4.74
N GLU A 94 -20.76 16.79 -3.69
CA GLU A 94 -20.14 18.11 -3.69
C GLU A 94 -18.61 18.04 -3.68
N LYS A 95 -17.97 19.14 -4.15
CA LYS A 95 -16.50 19.31 -4.23
C LYS A 95 -15.78 18.70 -3.02
N LEU A 96 -14.88 17.75 -3.30
CA LEU A 96 -14.24 16.94 -2.29
C LEU A 96 -13.39 17.78 -1.33
N ARG A 97 -13.47 17.42 -0.06
CA ARG A 97 -12.72 17.99 1.06
C ARG A 97 -11.80 16.90 1.63
N LYS A 98 -10.96 17.27 2.59
CA LYS A 98 -10.00 16.34 3.21
C LYS A 98 -10.58 15.83 4.53
N ALA A 99 -11.42 14.79 4.48
CA ALA A 99 -12.01 14.18 5.67
C ALA A 99 -10.95 13.67 6.67
N ASN A 100 -11.33 13.49 7.93
CA ASN A 100 -10.51 12.85 8.96
C ASN A 100 -11.08 11.44 9.25
N PRO A 101 -10.24 10.44 9.55
CA PRO A 101 -10.72 9.11 9.94
C PRO A 101 -11.35 9.15 11.34
N GLY A 102 -12.33 8.27 11.59
CA GLY A 102 -12.98 8.16 12.89
C GLY A 102 -12.23 7.29 13.91
N GLU A 103 -12.76 7.26 15.13
CA GLU A 103 -12.08 6.78 16.36
C GLU A 103 -11.64 5.30 16.35
N GLN A 104 -12.23 4.46 15.49
CA GLN A 104 -11.76 3.07 15.35
C GLN A 104 -10.47 2.97 14.51
N PHE A 105 -9.98 4.04 13.89
CA PHE A 105 -8.88 3.97 12.95
C PHE A 105 -7.52 4.19 13.62
N ARG A 106 -6.62 3.22 13.48
CA ARG A 106 -5.21 3.31 13.91
C ARG A 106 -4.37 3.87 12.77
N GLY A 107 -4.49 5.16 12.47
CA GLY A 107 -3.85 5.74 11.29
C GLY A 107 -4.14 7.22 11.09
N THR A 108 -3.46 7.87 10.15
CA THR A 108 -4.08 8.96 9.36
C THR A 108 -3.78 8.80 7.89
N LEU A 109 -4.56 9.53 7.11
CA LEU A 109 -4.68 9.46 5.67
C LEU A 109 -3.87 10.59 4.99
N LEU A 110 -3.24 10.25 3.87
CA LEU A 110 -2.65 11.21 2.92
C LEU A 110 -3.76 12.10 2.30
N ASN A 111 -3.42 13.22 1.64
CA ASN A 111 -4.43 14.13 1.05
C ASN A 111 -5.44 13.43 0.13
N PHE A 112 -4.96 12.70 -0.89
CA PHE A 112 -5.84 11.94 -1.79
C PHE A 112 -6.62 10.85 -1.04
N GLN A 113 -6.03 10.27 0.01
CA GLN A 113 -6.71 9.28 0.85
C GLN A 113 -7.82 9.89 1.71
N ARG A 114 -7.68 11.16 2.10
CA ARG A 114 -8.70 11.96 2.80
C ARG A 114 -9.81 12.43 1.88
N GLU A 115 -9.48 12.70 0.61
CA GLU A 115 -10.46 12.98 -0.45
C GLU A 115 -11.23 11.71 -0.84
N GLY A 116 -10.57 10.54 -0.86
CA GLY A 116 -11.21 9.23 -1.03
C GLY A 116 -12.13 8.88 0.15
N LEU A 117 -11.72 9.16 1.39
CA LEU A 117 -12.61 9.03 2.55
C LEU A 117 -13.79 10.00 2.49
N ASP A 118 -13.57 11.27 2.15
CA ASP A 118 -14.63 12.28 2.01
C ASP A 118 -15.65 11.88 0.93
N PHE A 119 -15.16 11.34 -0.19
CA PHE A 119 -15.98 10.77 -1.25
C PHE A 119 -16.84 9.60 -0.73
N LEU A 120 -16.23 8.62 -0.06
CA LEU A 120 -16.96 7.48 0.52
C LEU A 120 -18.00 7.91 1.57
N LEU A 121 -17.71 8.93 2.39
CA LEU A 121 -18.66 9.47 3.36
C LEU A 121 -19.84 10.18 2.66
N LYS A 122 -19.56 11.04 1.67
CA LYS A 122 -20.60 11.75 0.88
C LYS A 122 -21.46 10.84 0.02
N SER A 123 -20.92 9.71 -0.44
CA SER A 123 -21.67 8.65 -1.12
C SER A 123 -22.34 7.66 -0.16
N SER A 124 -22.28 7.90 1.16
CA SER A 124 -22.82 7.02 2.20
C SER A 124 -22.34 5.57 2.06
N GLY A 125 -21.06 5.38 1.74
CA GLY A 125 -20.39 4.08 1.57
C GLY A 125 -20.89 3.23 0.40
N ASN A 126 -21.63 3.79 -0.56
CA ASN A 126 -22.22 3.09 -1.69
C ASN A 126 -21.58 3.62 -3.00
N ALA A 127 -20.33 3.20 -3.25
CA ALA A 127 -19.41 3.87 -4.18
C ALA A 127 -18.21 3.02 -4.64
N LEU A 128 -17.55 3.51 -5.69
CA LEU A 128 -16.39 2.93 -6.37
C LEU A 128 -15.17 3.86 -6.26
N LEU A 129 -14.05 3.35 -5.72
CA LEU A 129 -12.74 3.98 -5.83
C LEU A 129 -11.96 3.36 -7.00
N ALA A 130 -11.64 4.18 -8.00
CA ALA A 130 -10.96 3.79 -9.24
C ALA A 130 -9.55 4.41 -9.34
N ASP A 131 -8.67 4.03 -8.40
CA ASP A 131 -7.29 4.55 -8.28
C ASP A 131 -6.29 3.73 -9.12
N GLU A 132 -5.34 4.38 -9.78
CA GLU A 132 -4.17 3.68 -10.35
C GLU A 132 -3.11 3.31 -9.29
N MET A 133 -2.35 2.24 -9.55
CA MET A 133 -1.51 1.60 -8.54
C MET A 133 -0.18 2.31 -8.25
N GLY A 134 0.02 2.67 -6.96
CA GLY A 134 1.32 2.89 -6.28
C GLY A 134 1.86 4.33 -6.30
N LEU A 135 2.24 4.87 -5.12
CA LEU A 135 2.58 6.29 -4.91
C LEU A 135 3.55 6.50 -3.71
N GLY A 136 4.87 6.50 -3.98
CA GLY A 136 6.04 6.46 -3.07
C GLY A 136 6.02 7.13 -1.67
N LYS A 137 6.64 6.44 -0.70
CA LYS A 137 6.97 6.94 0.65
C LYS A 137 8.32 6.40 1.13
N CYS A 138 9.33 7.27 1.28
CA CYS A 138 10.70 6.79 1.50
C CYS A 138 11.54 7.68 2.44
N LEU A 139 12.64 7.09 2.93
CA LEU A 139 13.67 7.63 3.82
C LEU A 139 15.03 7.76 3.13
N LYS A 140 15.88 8.68 3.54
CA LYS A 140 17.24 8.82 2.97
C LYS A 140 18.17 7.66 3.35
N ALA A 141 19.13 7.36 2.47
CA ALA A 141 20.12 6.28 2.56
C ALA A 141 20.75 6.04 3.95
N ASP A 142 21.09 7.11 4.66
CA ASP A 142 21.77 7.11 5.96
C ASP A 142 20.83 6.91 7.17
N SER A 143 19.56 6.60 6.92
CA SER A 143 18.59 6.26 7.97
C SER A 143 18.91 4.90 8.58
N LEU A 144 19.23 4.87 9.87
CA LEU A 144 19.51 3.68 10.66
C LEU A 144 18.20 2.98 11.05
N ILE A 145 18.01 1.74 10.62
CA ILE A 145 16.86 0.92 10.98
C ILE A 145 17.18 0.14 12.25
N SER A 146 16.23 0.10 13.19
CA SER A 146 16.36 -0.68 14.41
C SER A 146 16.13 -2.16 14.13
N THR A 147 17.21 -2.95 14.11
CA THR A 147 17.15 -4.42 13.97
C THR A 147 17.35 -5.12 15.31
N ILE A 148 17.20 -6.44 15.36
CA ILE A 148 17.61 -7.24 16.53
C ILE A 148 19.14 -7.41 16.64
N ASN A 149 19.89 -7.06 15.60
CA ASN A 149 21.37 -7.15 15.53
C ASN A 149 22.04 -5.78 15.74
N GLY A 150 21.32 -4.83 16.34
CA GLY A 150 21.69 -3.41 16.40
C GLY A 150 21.20 -2.61 15.17
N HIS A 151 21.73 -1.41 14.98
CA HIS A 151 21.39 -0.57 13.84
C HIS A 151 22.11 -0.99 12.55
N VAL A 152 21.40 -0.90 11.44
CA VAL A 152 21.91 -1.08 10.08
C VAL A 152 21.34 0.07 9.23
N THR A 153 22.11 0.72 8.36
CA THR A 153 21.49 1.76 7.51
C THR A 153 20.54 1.09 6.52
N ILE A 154 19.47 1.80 6.12
CA ILE A 154 18.53 1.29 5.12
C ILE A 154 19.23 1.05 3.77
N LYS A 155 20.33 1.77 3.49
CA LYS A 155 21.26 1.49 2.39
C LYS A 155 22.03 0.18 2.57
N ASP A 156 22.58 -0.12 3.74
CA ASP A 156 23.30 -1.40 3.96
C ASP A 156 22.33 -2.60 3.95
N ILE A 157 21.09 -2.41 4.41
CA ILE A 157 19.99 -3.39 4.24
C ILE A 157 19.75 -3.61 2.75
N TRP A 158 19.65 -2.53 1.97
CA TRP A 158 19.54 -2.62 0.51
C TRP A 158 20.76 -3.31 -0.14
N GLU A 159 21.99 -3.08 0.31
CA GLU A 159 23.20 -3.71 -0.23
C GLU A 159 23.31 -5.21 0.11
N GLN A 160 22.59 -5.66 1.16
CA GLN A 160 22.34 -7.07 1.46
C GLN A 160 21.18 -7.66 0.64
N SER A 161 20.49 -6.85 -0.16
CA SER A 161 19.43 -7.31 -1.06
C SER A 161 19.95 -7.58 -2.47
N THR A 162 19.48 -8.67 -3.06
CA THR A 162 19.58 -8.90 -4.49
C THR A 162 18.45 -8.12 -5.15
N LEU A 163 18.77 -7.25 -6.12
CA LEU A 163 17.80 -6.51 -6.91
C LEU A 163 16.83 -7.48 -7.60
N THR A 164 15.55 -7.45 -7.22
CA THR A 164 14.51 -8.38 -7.71
C THR A 164 13.44 -7.71 -8.56
N GLU A 165 13.32 -6.39 -8.55
CA GLU A 165 12.48 -5.64 -9.47
C GLU A 165 13.17 -4.28 -9.67
N ARG A 166 13.49 -3.86 -10.89
CA ARG A 166 13.99 -2.50 -11.17
C ARG A 166 12.96 -1.78 -12.01
N ASP A 167 12.63 -0.57 -11.58
CA ASP A 167 11.60 0.26 -12.17
C ASP A 167 12.03 1.71 -11.81
N GLU A 168 12.67 2.51 -12.69
CA GLU A 168 12.70 3.95 -12.46
C GLU A 168 14.03 4.34 -11.89
N ASP A 169 13.99 5.52 -11.34
CA ASP A 169 14.71 5.72 -10.14
C ASP A 169 14.29 4.74 -9.00
N GLU A 170 13.15 4.01 -9.06
CA GLU A 170 12.78 2.92 -8.12
C GLU A 170 13.43 1.54 -8.37
N GLU A 171 13.61 0.78 -7.29
CA GLU A 171 14.23 -0.54 -7.26
C GLU A 171 13.72 -1.30 -6.02
N TRP A 172 13.25 -2.54 -6.18
CA TRP A 172 12.97 -3.50 -5.10
C TRP A 172 14.05 -4.58 -5.04
N GLY A 173 14.44 -4.97 -3.83
CA GLY A 173 15.44 -5.99 -3.60
C GLY A 173 14.99 -6.98 -2.53
N LYS A 174 15.25 -8.26 -2.78
CA LYS A 174 15.00 -9.37 -1.85
C LYS A 174 16.26 -9.59 -1.01
N LEU A 175 16.11 -9.54 0.31
CA LEU A 175 17.24 -9.70 1.23
C LEU A 175 17.77 -11.13 1.15
N LYS A 176 19.10 -11.28 1.02
CA LYS A 176 19.79 -12.59 0.96
C LYS A 176 19.44 -13.46 2.17
N THR A 177 19.29 -12.83 3.33
CA THR A 177 18.74 -13.40 4.55
C THR A 177 17.68 -12.46 5.11
N PRO A 178 16.52 -12.94 5.60
CA PRO A 178 15.54 -12.10 6.28
C PRO A 178 16.15 -11.38 7.49
N ILE A 179 15.82 -10.11 7.65
CA ILE A 179 16.29 -9.27 8.75
C ILE A 179 15.13 -9.01 9.70
N SER A 180 15.30 -9.40 10.97
CA SER A 180 14.33 -9.10 12.02
C SER A 180 14.50 -7.65 12.49
N ILE A 181 13.48 -6.82 12.22
CA ILE A 181 13.41 -5.41 12.58
C ILE A 181 12.44 -5.16 13.73
N GLN A 182 12.61 -4.05 14.42
CA GLN A 182 11.72 -3.59 15.49
C GLN A 182 10.65 -2.63 14.94
N THR A 183 9.40 -2.88 15.33
CA THR A 183 8.17 -2.25 14.81
C THR A 183 7.20 -2.01 15.96
N PHE A 184 6.17 -1.19 15.79
CA PHE A 184 5.17 -0.91 16.83
C PHE A 184 3.81 -1.50 16.46
N ASP A 185 3.21 -2.33 17.31
CA ASP A 185 1.90 -2.96 17.04
C ASP A 185 0.68 -2.09 17.42
N GLY A 186 0.94 -0.93 18.02
CA GLY A 186 -0.08 -0.04 18.60
C GLY A 186 -0.15 -0.09 20.13
N LYS A 187 0.57 -1.01 20.78
CA LYS A 187 0.77 -1.05 22.25
C LYS A 187 2.25 -1.16 22.62
N GLN A 188 2.99 -2.04 21.96
CA GLN A 188 4.39 -2.35 22.29
C GLN A 188 5.31 -2.44 21.06
N ILE A 189 6.63 -2.39 21.28
CA ILE A 189 7.63 -2.72 20.27
C ILE A 189 7.63 -4.24 20.09
N VAL A 190 7.51 -4.70 18.85
CA VAL A 190 7.52 -6.11 18.44
C VAL A 190 8.48 -6.34 17.28
N ILE A 191 9.00 -7.56 17.17
CA ILE A 191 9.94 -7.97 16.11
C ILE A 191 9.15 -8.48 14.90
N LYS A 192 9.52 -8.04 13.69
CA LYS A 192 9.00 -8.56 12.41
C LYS A 192 10.14 -8.91 11.46
N GLN A 193 9.98 -10.00 10.73
CA GLN A 193 10.91 -10.40 9.67
C GLN A 193 10.63 -9.61 8.40
N VAL A 194 11.64 -8.93 7.87
CA VAL A 194 11.60 -8.28 6.57
C VAL A 194 12.47 -9.07 5.59
N ASN A 195 11.94 -9.34 4.40
CA ASN A 195 12.62 -10.03 3.32
C ASN A 195 12.72 -9.18 2.03
N ARG A 196 12.12 -7.98 1.99
CA ARG A 196 12.12 -7.06 0.85
C ARG A 196 12.44 -5.63 1.30
N ALA A 197 13.46 -5.07 0.66
CA ALA A 197 13.81 -3.65 0.72
C ALA A 197 13.40 -2.96 -0.59
N PHE A 198 13.32 -1.64 -0.53
CA PHE A 198 12.99 -0.76 -1.65
C PHE A 198 13.95 0.44 -1.64
N ARG A 199 14.27 0.96 -2.82
CA ARG A 199 14.84 2.29 -3.01
C ARG A 199 14.20 3.00 -4.18
N GLN A 200 14.23 4.32 -4.15
CA GLN A 200 13.75 5.23 -5.18
C GLN A 200 14.72 6.40 -5.22
N LYS A 201 15.37 6.65 -6.35
CA LYS A 201 16.05 7.91 -6.60
C LYS A 201 15.00 8.99 -6.87
N ILE A 202 15.30 10.20 -6.43
CA ILE A 202 14.41 11.36 -6.54
C ILE A 202 15.23 12.58 -6.89
N ASP A 203 14.56 13.62 -7.38
CA ASP A 203 15.07 14.99 -7.51
C ASP A 203 14.01 15.98 -6.98
N GLU A 204 13.55 15.76 -5.74
CA GLU A 204 12.54 16.59 -5.07
C GLU A 204 13.07 17.17 -3.74
N ASP A 205 12.34 18.17 -3.23
CA ASP A 205 12.47 18.63 -1.85
C ASP A 205 12.19 17.47 -0.88
N ILE A 206 13.20 17.04 -0.12
CA ILE A 206 12.99 16.18 1.05
C ILE A 206 12.81 17.02 2.32
N THR A 207 12.07 16.47 3.28
CA THR A 207 11.94 17.04 4.62
C THR A 207 12.99 16.43 5.56
N LYS A 208 13.85 17.27 6.11
CA LYS A 208 14.73 16.97 7.25
C LYS A 208 14.04 17.40 8.54
N ILE A 209 13.71 16.44 9.40
CA ILE A 209 13.09 16.67 10.70
C ILE A 209 14.15 16.41 11.77
N THR A 210 14.42 17.43 12.60
CA THR A 210 15.27 17.31 13.79
C THR A 210 14.39 17.33 15.02
N LEU A 211 14.53 16.34 15.90
CA LEU A 211 13.81 16.24 17.16
C LEU A 211 14.59 16.88 18.32
N SER A 212 13.88 17.18 19.41
CA SER A 212 14.43 17.80 20.62
C SER A 212 15.43 16.93 21.37
N ASP A 213 15.45 15.62 21.14
CA ASP A 213 16.48 14.68 21.63
C ASP A 213 17.71 14.57 20.71
N GLY A 214 17.72 15.29 19.59
CA GLY A 214 18.78 15.25 18.58
C GLY A 214 18.69 14.09 17.59
N SER A 215 17.63 13.29 17.62
CA SER A 215 17.28 12.38 16.53
C SER A 215 16.96 13.19 15.27
N VAL A 216 17.45 12.74 14.11
CA VAL A 216 17.28 13.42 12.82
C VAL A 216 16.85 12.40 11.79
N ILE A 217 15.88 12.75 10.95
CA ILE A 217 15.43 11.91 9.85
C ILE A 217 15.22 12.75 8.60
N GLU A 218 15.65 12.24 7.46
CA GLU A 218 15.54 12.87 6.15
C GLU A 218 14.66 11.97 5.28
N CYS A 219 13.56 12.50 4.74
CA CYS A 219 12.51 11.69 4.12
C CYS A 219 11.70 12.47 3.08
N THR A 220 11.05 11.75 2.15
CA THR A 220 10.13 12.35 1.17
C THR A 220 8.99 13.11 1.87
N ARG A 221 8.46 14.18 1.26
CA ARG A 221 7.37 14.99 1.87
C ARG A 221 6.09 14.18 2.14
N ARG A 222 5.93 13.06 1.44
CA ARG A 222 4.82 12.07 1.54
C ARG A 222 5.01 11.06 2.69
N HIS A 223 6.20 10.96 3.29
CA HIS A 223 6.50 10.05 4.39
C HIS A 223 5.67 10.39 5.65
N MET A 224 5.37 9.39 6.49
CA MET A 224 4.41 9.52 7.58
C MET A 224 5.05 9.29 8.95
N PHE A 225 4.67 10.12 9.92
CA PHE A 225 5.12 10.09 11.31
C PHE A 225 3.95 9.89 12.25
N LEU A 226 4.05 9.00 13.23
CA LEU A 226 3.03 8.86 14.27
C LEU A 226 3.12 10.06 15.24
N THR A 227 2.02 10.80 15.41
CA THR A 227 1.85 11.91 16.37
C THR A 227 0.76 11.55 17.39
N PRO A 228 0.60 12.30 18.51
CA PRO A 228 -0.47 12.06 19.49
C PRO A 228 -1.88 12.09 18.89
N ASP A 229 -2.06 12.81 17.79
CA ASP A 229 -3.32 12.97 17.07
C ASP A 229 -3.47 11.97 15.89
N GLY A 230 -2.71 10.88 15.94
CA GLY A 230 -2.54 9.94 14.83
C GLY A 230 -1.38 10.33 13.93
N TRP A 231 -1.25 9.70 12.76
CA TRP A 231 -0.12 9.94 11.87
C TRP A 231 -0.15 11.35 11.22
N LYS A 232 0.95 11.79 10.63
CA LYS A 232 1.03 13.07 9.91
C LYS A 232 2.12 13.02 8.84
N MET A 233 1.87 13.65 7.69
CA MET A 233 2.85 13.72 6.59
C MET A 233 4.04 14.61 6.98
N ALA A 234 5.26 14.21 6.59
CA ALA A 234 6.48 14.99 6.80
C ALA A 234 6.36 16.43 6.28
N GLY A 235 5.76 16.61 5.09
CA GLY A 235 5.51 17.93 4.49
C GLY A 235 4.35 18.72 5.11
N LYS A 236 3.75 18.24 6.21
CA LYS A 236 2.68 18.90 6.98
C LYS A 236 2.98 19.03 8.48
N LEU A 237 4.10 18.51 8.95
CA LEU A 237 4.53 18.69 10.35
C LEU A 237 4.91 20.15 10.57
N ASN A 238 4.66 20.63 11.80
CA ASN A 238 5.06 21.92 12.33
C ASN A 238 5.96 21.69 13.56
N THR A 239 6.67 22.71 14.03
CA THR A 239 7.53 22.62 15.23
C THR A 239 6.77 22.30 16.52
N ASP A 240 5.47 22.60 16.57
CA ASP A 240 4.61 22.33 17.74
C ASP A 240 4.18 20.85 17.84
N ASP A 241 4.36 20.07 16.76
CA ASP A 241 4.03 18.65 16.76
C ASP A 241 5.02 17.84 17.62
N LYS A 242 4.51 16.72 18.15
CA LYS A 242 5.32 15.65 18.76
C LYS A 242 5.23 14.40 17.89
N VAL A 243 6.31 13.64 17.80
CA VAL A 243 6.35 12.36 17.10
C VAL A 243 6.71 11.21 18.05
N ALA A 244 6.22 10.02 17.73
CA ALA A 244 6.48 8.81 18.50
C ALA A 244 7.91 8.30 18.29
N ILE A 245 8.58 8.03 19.41
CA ILE A 245 9.89 7.38 19.50
C ILE A 245 9.76 6.18 20.46
N PRO A 246 10.59 5.12 20.39
CA PRO A 246 10.51 4.03 21.35
C PRO A 246 10.90 4.50 22.76
N SER A 247 10.13 4.11 23.79
CA SER A 247 10.53 4.30 25.19
C SER A 247 11.44 3.19 25.69
N LYS A 248 11.42 2.03 25.02
CA LYS A 248 12.31 0.88 25.24
C LYS A 248 12.42 0.10 23.94
N THR A 249 13.62 -0.38 23.61
CA THR A 249 13.87 -1.30 22.48
C THR A 249 14.01 -2.74 22.98
N LEU A 250 13.74 -3.71 22.10
CA LEU A 250 13.91 -5.13 22.40
C LEU A 250 15.36 -5.55 22.15
N HIS A 251 15.95 -6.24 23.13
CA HIS A 251 17.27 -6.83 23.05
C HIS A 251 17.19 -8.36 22.91
N VAL A 252 18.11 -8.93 22.13
CA VAL A 252 18.32 -10.37 22.00
C VAL A 252 19.82 -10.63 22.15
N GLU A 253 20.19 -11.45 23.14
CA GLU A 253 21.56 -11.89 23.36
C GLU A 253 22.01 -12.85 22.24
N LYS A 254 23.22 -12.66 21.73
CA LYS A 254 23.75 -13.42 20.57
C LYS A 254 25.19 -13.89 20.73
N ASN A 255 25.87 -13.49 21.81
CA ASN A 255 27.24 -13.87 22.05
C ASN A 255 27.54 -13.94 23.56
N SER A 256 28.58 -14.70 23.90
CA SER A 256 29.03 -14.97 25.27
C SER A 256 30.05 -13.95 25.81
N LEU A 257 30.05 -12.71 25.31
CA LEU A 257 30.94 -11.67 25.82
C LEU A 257 30.55 -11.36 27.27
N THR A 258 31.47 -11.64 28.20
CA THR A 258 31.23 -11.52 29.63
C THR A 258 31.24 -10.06 30.09
N PRO A 259 30.57 -9.72 31.21
CA PRO A 259 30.63 -8.37 31.80
C PRO A 259 32.06 -7.87 32.05
N ASP A 260 32.95 -8.76 32.49
CA ASP A 260 34.37 -8.48 32.71
C ASP A 260 35.09 -8.01 31.43
N ILE A 261 34.86 -8.69 30.30
CA ILE A 261 35.42 -8.30 29.00
C ILE A 261 34.79 -6.99 28.51
N ALA A 262 33.49 -6.80 28.74
CA ALA A 262 32.79 -5.56 28.40
C ALA A 262 33.36 -4.35 29.16
N GLU A 263 33.61 -4.51 30.46
CA GLU A 263 34.24 -3.51 31.33
C GLU A 263 35.68 -3.20 30.87
N LEU A 264 36.50 -4.21 30.58
CA LEU A 264 37.85 -4.04 30.06
C LEU A 264 37.88 -3.28 28.71
N ILE A 265 36.97 -3.61 27.79
CA ILE A 265 36.87 -2.90 26.50
C ILE A 265 36.44 -1.44 26.72
N ALA A 266 35.48 -1.17 27.62
CA ALA A 266 35.07 0.19 27.97
C ALA A 266 36.27 1.04 28.45
N TRP A 267 37.07 0.51 29.38
CA TRP A 267 38.27 1.18 29.87
C TRP A 267 39.29 1.45 28.74
N GLN A 268 39.51 0.52 27.83
CA GLN A 268 40.39 0.73 26.66
C GLN A 268 39.80 1.73 25.65
N MET A 269 38.48 1.85 25.54
CA MET A 269 37.84 2.88 24.71
C MET A 269 38.04 4.29 25.27
N ALA A 270 37.84 4.48 26.58
CA ALA A 270 37.89 5.77 27.24
C ALA A 270 39.33 6.20 27.61
N GLU A 271 40.01 5.43 28.46
CA GLU A 271 41.31 5.77 29.07
C GLU A 271 42.51 5.11 28.34
N GLY A 272 42.24 4.24 27.37
CA GLY A 272 43.26 3.54 26.60
C GLY A 272 43.93 4.41 25.53
N TYR A 273 45.23 4.60 25.69
CA TYR A 273 46.14 5.10 24.65
C TYR A 273 46.71 3.92 23.84
N GLU A 274 46.88 4.14 22.54
CA GLU A 274 47.22 3.08 21.58
C GLU A 274 48.33 3.59 20.67
N TYR A 275 49.41 2.79 20.57
CA TYR A 275 50.55 3.12 19.72
C TYR A 275 50.90 1.93 18.82
N ILE A 276 51.14 2.22 17.53
CA ILE A 276 51.56 1.26 16.52
C ILE A 276 53.02 1.56 16.21
N GLU A 277 53.90 0.60 16.47
CA GLU A 277 55.36 0.75 16.33
C GLU A 277 55.87 -0.37 15.43
N ASN A 278 56.51 0.00 14.31
CA ASN A 278 57.28 -0.88 13.42
C ASN A 278 56.69 -2.28 13.17
N ASN A 279 55.47 -2.36 12.63
CA ASN A 279 54.74 -3.60 12.32
C ASN A 279 54.54 -4.60 13.48
N ARG A 280 54.68 -4.18 14.75
CA ARG A 280 54.37 -5.02 15.92
C ARG A 280 52.95 -4.78 16.44
N TYR A 281 52.44 -5.75 17.20
CA TYR A 281 51.14 -5.68 17.88
C TYR A 281 50.99 -4.35 18.66
N PRO A 282 49.87 -3.62 18.50
CA PRO A 282 49.68 -2.35 19.18
C PRO A 282 49.65 -2.55 20.69
N ARG A 283 50.43 -1.75 21.41
CA ARG A 283 50.43 -1.75 22.87
C ARG A 283 49.28 -0.87 23.37
N GLY A 284 48.37 -1.46 24.13
CA GLY A 284 47.41 -0.73 24.94
C GLY A 284 48.13 -0.19 26.18
N ARG A 285 48.03 1.12 26.43
CA ARG A 285 48.46 1.76 27.68
C ARG A 285 47.24 2.39 28.34
N PHE A 286 46.95 1.99 29.57
CA PHE A 286 45.91 2.62 30.39
C PHE A 286 46.56 3.68 31.25
N TYR A 287 46.11 4.93 31.13
CA TYR A 287 46.53 6.03 31.99
C TYR A 287 45.37 6.37 32.93
N ASN A 288 45.59 6.32 34.25
CA ASN A 288 44.60 6.82 35.20
C ASN A 288 45.25 7.36 36.48
N SER A 289 44.64 8.38 37.11
CA SER A 289 45.08 8.92 38.40
C SER A 289 44.59 8.09 39.59
N ASP A 290 43.49 7.34 39.45
CA ASP A 290 42.99 6.44 40.50
C ASP A 290 43.60 5.04 40.32
N SER A 291 44.45 4.65 41.27
CA SER A 291 45.08 3.33 41.29
C SER A 291 44.06 2.19 41.44
N LYS A 292 42.87 2.43 42.02
CA LYS A 292 41.83 1.40 42.18
C LYS A 292 41.25 0.95 40.84
N ILE A 293 41.11 1.87 39.88
CA ILE A 293 40.65 1.55 38.51
C ILE A 293 41.66 0.62 37.84
N LEU A 294 42.96 0.89 38.01
CA LEU A 294 44.01 0.02 37.47
C LEU A 294 44.07 -1.33 38.19
N SER A 295 43.90 -1.38 39.52
CA SER A 295 43.78 -2.66 40.26
C SER A 295 42.56 -3.47 39.81
N ARG A 296 41.42 -2.82 39.49
CA ARG A 296 40.25 -3.47 38.89
C ARG A 296 40.57 -4.04 37.51
N ILE A 297 41.26 -3.28 36.66
CA ILE A 297 41.72 -3.75 35.34
C ILE A 297 42.68 -4.95 35.47
N GLN A 298 43.60 -4.95 36.44
CA GLN A 298 44.46 -6.11 36.74
C GLN A 298 43.67 -7.33 37.21
N GLN A 299 42.70 -7.15 38.11
CA GLN A 299 41.83 -8.22 38.61
C GLN A 299 41.03 -8.86 37.46
N LEU A 300 40.41 -8.03 36.62
CA LEU A 300 39.68 -8.47 35.43
C LEU A 300 40.59 -9.17 34.42
N GLY A 301 41.79 -8.64 34.17
CA GLY A 301 42.81 -9.30 33.36
C GLY A 301 43.10 -10.71 33.87
N LYS A 302 43.34 -10.86 35.18
CA LYS A 302 43.61 -12.17 35.81
C LYS A 302 42.45 -13.15 35.64
N TYR A 303 41.19 -12.71 35.72
CA TYR A 303 40.02 -13.55 35.43
C TYR A 303 39.92 -14.00 33.97
N GLN A 304 40.58 -13.29 33.04
CA GLN A 304 40.70 -13.68 31.63
C GLN A 304 42.04 -14.40 31.32
N GLY A 305 42.79 -14.83 32.35
CA GLY A 305 44.09 -15.50 32.20
C GLY A 305 45.24 -14.58 31.78
N ILE A 306 45.05 -13.25 31.87
CA ILE A 306 46.01 -12.23 31.46
C ILE A 306 46.68 -11.62 32.70
N GLU A 307 47.94 -11.97 32.94
CA GLU A 307 48.72 -11.32 33.99
C GLU A 307 49.24 -9.96 33.52
N LEU A 308 48.67 -8.89 34.10
CA LEU A 308 49.07 -7.52 33.82
C LEU A 308 50.19 -7.04 34.76
N PRO A 309 51.20 -6.31 34.24
CA PRO A 309 52.28 -5.77 35.07
C PRO A 309 51.74 -4.82 36.13
N LYS A 310 52.48 -4.69 37.25
CA LYS A 310 52.15 -3.70 38.30
C LYS A 310 52.11 -2.29 37.71
N PRO A 311 51.16 -1.42 38.14
CA PRO A 311 51.07 -0.05 37.62
C PRO A 311 52.36 0.73 37.91
N ARG A 312 52.98 1.28 36.87
CA ARG A 312 54.12 2.21 37.02
C ARG A 312 53.57 3.61 37.24
N LYS A 313 54.11 4.36 38.20
CA LYS A 313 53.79 5.78 38.36
C LYS A 313 54.57 6.60 37.33
N GLU A 314 53.86 7.39 36.52
CA GLU A 314 54.38 8.40 35.59
C GLU A 314 53.71 9.74 35.98
N ASP A 315 54.48 10.62 36.61
CA ASP A 315 54.04 11.88 37.23
C ASP A 315 52.84 11.73 38.18
N THR A 316 51.69 12.31 37.84
CA THR A 316 50.43 12.24 38.60
C THR A 316 49.51 11.11 38.14
N THR A 317 49.97 10.25 37.24
CA THR A 317 49.20 9.15 36.66
C THR A 317 49.90 7.81 36.87
N PHE A 318 49.13 6.73 36.82
CA PHE A 318 49.64 5.38 36.81
C PHE A 318 49.38 4.73 35.45
N VAL A 319 50.31 3.87 35.03
CA VAL A 319 50.34 3.28 33.70
C VAL A 319 50.45 1.76 33.77
N ILE A 320 49.55 1.08 33.06
CA ILE A 320 49.69 -0.35 32.71
C ILE A 320 49.83 -0.43 31.20
N ALA A 321 50.90 -1.08 30.72
CA ALA A 321 51.12 -1.36 29.30
C ALA A 321 51.02 -2.86 29.03
N THR A 322 50.26 -3.28 28.03
CA THR A 322 50.13 -4.69 27.64
C THR A 322 49.90 -4.87 26.13
N THR A 323 50.38 -5.98 25.60
CA THR A 323 49.99 -6.51 24.27
C THR A 323 48.96 -7.62 24.36
N GLN A 324 48.76 -8.27 25.51
CA GLN A 324 47.90 -9.45 25.65
C GLN A 324 46.41 -9.13 25.40
N PHE A 325 45.99 -7.90 25.70
CA PHE A 325 44.65 -7.43 25.34
C PHE A 325 44.41 -7.26 23.84
N TYR A 326 45.45 -7.21 23.00
CA TYR A 326 45.28 -7.08 21.56
C TYR A 326 44.42 -8.21 21.00
N GLU A 327 44.81 -9.46 21.28
CA GLU A 327 44.12 -10.65 20.78
C GLU A 327 42.72 -10.77 21.41
N LEU A 328 42.63 -10.59 22.74
CA LEU A 328 41.36 -10.66 23.47
C LEU A 328 40.32 -9.67 22.93
N PHE A 329 40.68 -8.39 22.76
CA PHE A 329 39.71 -7.39 22.30
C PHE A 329 39.46 -7.48 20.80
N SER A 330 40.47 -7.86 19.99
CA SER A 330 40.30 -8.05 18.55
C SER A 330 39.36 -9.21 18.23
N LYS A 331 39.38 -10.29 19.03
CA LYS A 331 38.41 -11.40 18.97
C LYS A 331 36.96 -10.92 19.09
N TRP A 332 36.72 -9.86 19.86
CA TRP A 332 35.40 -9.25 20.03
C TRP A 332 35.13 -8.05 19.10
N GLY A 333 35.97 -7.85 18.07
CA GLY A 333 35.78 -6.83 17.04
C GLY A 333 36.25 -5.43 17.42
N TYR A 334 37.11 -5.29 18.43
CA TYR A 334 37.76 -4.02 18.74
C TYR A 334 38.68 -3.55 17.61
N LYS A 335 38.61 -2.26 17.26
CA LYS A 335 39.44 -1.67 16.20
C LYS A 335 40.48 -0.73 16.78
N TRP A 336 41.69 -1.25 16.97
CA TRP A 336 42.87 -0.53 17.42
C TRP A 336 43.33 0.57 16.45
N GLY A 337 44.10 1.53 16.95
CA GLY A 337 44.73 2.62 16.18
C GLY A 337 43.77 3.74 15.77
N LYS A 338 42.59 3.85 16.37
CA LYS A 338 41.58 4.87 16.01
C LYS A 338 41.64 6.09 16.92
N LYS A 339 41.69 7.28 16.31
CA LYS A 339 41.57 8.57 17.00
C LYS A 339 40.21 8.66 17.71
N SER A 340 40.09 9.40 18.81
CA SER A 340 38.88 9.42 19.66
C SER A 340 37.56 9.79 18.93
N LYS A 341 37.62 10.54 17.82
CA LYS A 341 36.46 10.85 16.97
C LYS A 341 36.03 9.70 16.05
N ASP A 342 36.93 8.76 15.80
CA ASP A 342 36.81 7.64 14.86
C ASP A 342 36.72 6.27 15.60
N LYS A 343 36.79 6.24 16.94
CA LYS A 343 36.52 5.05 17.77
C LYS A 343 35.04 4.63 17.63
N ILE A 344 34.78 3.33 17.58
CA ILE A 344 33.45 2.71 17.38
C ILE A 344 33.25 1.65 18.47
N VAL A 345 32.06 1.56 19.06
CA VAL A 345 31.72 0.49 20.01
C VAL A 345 31.66 -0.85 19.24
N PRO A 346 32.38 -1.90 19.67
CA PRO A 346 32.33 -3.19 18.97
C PRO A 346 30.90 -3.75 18.92
N LYS A 347 30.51 -4.31 17.76
CA LYS A 347 29.17 -4.87 17.56
C LYS A 347 28.84 -5.96 18.59
N ALA A 348 29.86 -6.73 19.01
CA ALA A 348 29.74 -7.72 20.06
C ALA A 348 29.14 -7.16 21.36
N ILE A 349 29.42 -5.90 21.74
CA ILE A 349 28.87 -5.29 22.96
C ILE A 349 27.37 -4.98 22.83
N ILE A 350 26.91 -4.57 21.64
CA ILE A 350 25.48 -4.32 21.38
C ILE A 350 24.69 -5.65 21.34
N GLU A 351 25.37 -6.74 20.98
CA GLU A 351 24.83 -8.10 20.87
C GLU A 351 25.05 -8.98 22.12
N ALA A 352 25.81 -8.49 23.10
CA ALA A 352 26.10 -9.17 24.37
C ALA A 352 24.93 -9.06 25.34
N SER A 353 24.92 -9.93 26.36
CA SER A 353 23.92 -9.96 27.43
C SER A 353 23.68 -8.59 28.08
N LEU A 354 22.48 -8.38 28.64
CA LEU A 354 22.17 -7.14 29.38
C LEU A 354 23.16 -6.86 30.53
N PRO A 355 23.62 -7.84 31.33
CA PRO A 355 24.70 -7.63 32.29
C PRO A 355 26.00 -7.09 31.67
N ALA A 356 26.39 -7.57 30.49
CA ALA A 356 27.62 -7.14 29.83
C ALA A 356 27.49 -5.73 29.24
N GLN A 357 26.36 -5.42 28.59
CA GLN A 357 26.01 -4.06 28.17
C GLN A 357 26.01 -3.07 29.34
N LYS A 358 25.46 -3.49 30.48
CA LYS A 358 25.42 -2.70 31.71
C LYS A 358 26.84 -2.41 32.22
N ALA A 359 27.71 -3.41 32.31
CA ALA A 359 29.12 -3.23 32.72
C ALA A 359 29.88 -2.27 31.78
N PHE A 360 29.70 -2.40 30.47
CA PHE A 360 30.28 -1.45 29.49
C PHE A 360 29.83 -0.01 29.75
N VAL A 361 28.53 0.23 29.94
CA VAL A 361 27.99 1.57 30.19
C VAL A 361 28.44 2.12 31.53
N GLN A 362 28.54 1.28 32.58
CA GLN A 362 29.08 1.70 33.89
C GLN A 362 30.51 2.23 33.74
N ALA A 363 31.43 1.46 33.16
CA ALA A 363 32.82 1.89 32.98
C ALA A 363 32.97 3.11 32.05
N ILE A 364 32.21 3.19 30.95
CA ILE A 364 32.19 4.39 30.09
C ILE A 364 31.68 5.63 30.85
N PHE A 365 30.70 5.49 31.74
CA PHE A 365 30.20 6.62 32.56
C PHE A 365 31.14 6.95 33.73
N ASP A 366 31.83 5.96 34.31
CA ASP A 366 32.87 6.17 35.32
C ASP A 366 34.06 6.96 34.77
N ALA A 367 34.47 6.72 33.53
CA ALA A 367 35.48 7.55 32.84
C ALA A 367 34.90 8.92 32.43
N GLU A 368 34.01 8.94 31.42
CA GLU A 368 33.62 10.14 30.65
C GLU A 368 32.31 10.81 31.13
N GLY A 369 31.65 10.23 32.14
CA GLY A 369 30.38 10.70 32.67
C GLY A 369 30.51 11.70 33.82
N HIS A 370 29.55 12.63 33.88
CA HIS A 370 29.43 13.68 34.89
C HIS A 370 27.97 13.77 35.38
N VAL A 371 27.79 13.88 36.70
CA VAL A 371 26.48 14.10 37.32
C VAL A 371 26.36 15.58 37.69
N SER A 372 25.48 16.30 36.99
CA SER A 372 25.21 17.72 37.26
C SER A 372 24.09 17.91 38.29
N LYS A 373 23.74 19.16 38.59
CA LYS A 373 22.62 19.49 39.51
C LYS A 373 21.23 19.04 39.01
N THR A 374 21.05 18.76 37.71
CA THR A 374 19.73 18.50 37.07
C THR A 374 19.70 17.32 36.09
N HIS A 375 20.84 16.81 35.63
CA HIS A 375 20.93 15.75 34.63
C HIS A 375 22.30 15.05 34.68
N CYS A 376 22.37 13.84 34.15
CA CYS A 376 23.64 13.19 33.84
C CYS A 376 24.09 13.63 32.43
N GLU A 377 25.37 13.97 32.27
CA GLU A 377 26.01 14.30 30.99
C GLU A 377 27.20 13.35 30.77
N LEU A 378 27.35 12.83 29.54
CA LEU A 378 28.58 12.21 29.06
C LEU A 378 29.00 12.93 27.78
N THR A 379 30.30 13.19 27.62
CA THR A 379 30.83 13.86 26.41
C THR A 379 31.72 12.90 25.65
N THR A 380 31.58 12.83 24.32
CA THR A 380 32.49 12.05 23.47
C THR A 380 32.77 12.76 22.15
N ALA A 381 33.97 12.56 21.60
CA ALA A 381 34.32 13.04 20.26
C ALA A 381 33.69 12.17 19.15
N SER A 382 33.36 10.90 19.44
CA SER A 382 32.80 9.96 18.45
C SER A 382 31.28 10.04 18.40
N ARG A 383 30.74 10.24 17.19
CA ARG A 383 29.30 10.11 16.94
C ARG A 383 28.83 8.67 17.19
N SER A 384 29.63 7.69 16.77
CA SER A 384 29.29 6.28 16.84
C SER A 384 29.15 5.80 18.28
N ILE A 385 30.02 6.28 19.19
CA ILE A 385 29.89 5.99 20.64
C ILE A 385 28.61 6.61 21.19
N ALA A 386 28.32 7.87 20.88
CA ALA A 386 27.11 8.55 21.35
C ALA A 386 25.81 7.81 20.96
N PHE A 387 25.72 7.35 19.71
CA PHE A 387 24.55 6.60 19.23
C PHE A 387 24.51 5.16 19.77
N ALA A 388 25.63 4.46 19.89
CA ALA A 388 25.66 3.12 20.49
C ALA A 388 25.26 3.14 21.98
N LEU A 389 25.68 4.16 22.74
CA LEU A 389 25.25 4.36 24.13
C LEU A 389 23.74 4.64 24.24
N ARG A 390 23.16 5.36 23.28
CA ARG A 390 21.70 5.56 23.21
C ARG A 390 20.97 4.23 23.05
N GLU A 391 21.41 3.39 22.11
CA GLU A 391 20.77 2.10 21.85
C GLU A 391 20.86 1.17 23.06
N ILE A 392 22.05 1.04 23.67
CA ILE A 392 22.22 0.25 24.88
C ILE A 392 21.32 0.78 26.00
N LEU A 393 21.30 2.09 26.26
CA LEU A 393 20.44 2.68 27.30
C LEU A 393 18.94 2.51 27.01
N LEU A 394 18.51 2.51 25.74
CA LEU A 394 17.12 2.22 25.36
C LEU A 394 16.69 0.79 25.70
N HIS A 395 17.58 -0.21 25.73
CA HIS A 395 17.25 -1.55 26.25
C HIS A 395 16.85 -1.53 27.73
N PHE A 396 17.40 -0.59 28.52
CA PHE A 396 17.07 -0.35 29.93
C PHE A 396 15.96 0.71 30.13
N GLY A 397 15.34 1.18 29.03
CA GLY A 397 14.33 2.24 29.02
C GLY A 397 14.86 3.63 29.36
N ILE A 398 16.16 3.88 29.19
CA ILE A 398 16.83 5.13 29.54
C ILE A 398 17.04 5.95 28.27
N TRP A 399 16.40 7.12 28.20
CA TRP A 399 16.37 7.91 26.97
C TRP A 399 17.52 8.91 26.90
N LEU A 400 18.50 8.61 26.04
CA LEU A 400 19.70 9.42 25.87
C LEU A 400 19.54 10.48 24.76
N ARG A 401 19.45 11.75 25.16
CA ARG A 401 19.44 12.90 24.24
C ARG A 401 20.86 13.23 23.79
N ILE A 402 21.08 13.52 22.52
CA ILE A 402 22.40 13.80 21.96
C ILE A 402 22.40 15.19 21.31
N ARG A 403 23.23 16.11 21.81
CA ARG A 403 23.45 17.43 21.20
C ARG A 403 24.90 17.57 20.74
N SER A 404 25.15 18.20 19.58
CA SER A 404 26.52 18.54 19.19
C SER A 404 26.93 19.91 19.70
N ALA A 405 28.10 20.02 20.33
CA ALA A 405 28.68 21.26 20.83
C ALA A 405 30.13 21.44 20.33
N ARG A 406 30.62 22.69 20.22
CA ARG A 406 32.02 22.98 19.93
C ARG A 406 32.80 23.28 21.21
N LYS A 407 33.27 22.23 21.91
CA LYS A 407 34.12 22.30 23.11
C LYS A 407 35.61 22.40 22.72
N TYR A 408 36.45 22.90 23.64
CA TYR A 408 37.91 22.89 23.46
C TYR A 408 38.47 21.48 23.67
N ALA A 409 39.47 21.07 22.89
CA ALA A 409 40.12 19.78 23.05
C ALA A 409 40.94 19.74 24.37
N THR A 410 40.73 18.69 25.16
CA THR A 410 41.37 18.46 26.47
C THR A 410 42.85 18.03 26.37
N ASN A 411 43.31 17.64 25.18
CA ASN A 411 44.68 17.17 24.92
C ASN A 411 45.75 18.29 24.86
N GLY A 412 45.64 19.33 25.68
CA GLY A 412 46.53 20.49 25.71
C GLY A 412 46.41 21.46 24.52
N THR A 413 46.00 21.00 23.33
CA THR A 413 46.06 21.80 22.09
C THR A 413 45.10 23.01 22.02
N ARG A 414 44.14 23.13 22.95
CA ARG A 414 43.09 24.18 22.99
C ARG A 414 42.38 24.47 21.65
N LYS A 415 42.36 23.53 20.70
CA LYS A 415 41.61 23.68 19.43
C LYS A 415 40.12 23.37 19.64
N ARG A 416 39.20 24.23 19.18
CA ARG A 416 37.74 23.98 19.25
C ARG A 416 37.33 22.85 18.30
N ARG A 417 36.88 21.72 18.84
CA ARG A 417 36.43 20.54 18.09
C ARG A 417 34.95 20.27 18.33
N LYS A 418 34.30 19.54 17.42
CA LYS A 418 32.92 19.09 17.59
C LYS A 418 32.91 17.88 18.53
N TYR A 419 32.13 17.98 19.61
CA TYR A 419 31.85 16.90 20.55
C TYR A 419 30.36 16.61 20.57
N TYR A 420 30.01 15.36 20.84
CA TYR A 420 28.65 14.92 21.12
C TYR A 420 28.47 14.88 22.63
N VAL A 421 27.43 15.57 23.07
CA VAL A 421 27.09 15.74 24.47
C VAL A 421 25.80 14.97 24.68
N CYS A 422 25.91 13.87 25.41
CA CYS A 422 24.86 12.91 25.67
C CYS A 422 24.27 13.20 27.05
N THR A 423 22.98 13.47 27.14
CA THR A 423 22.32 13.86 28.39
C THR A 423 21.06 13.07 28.63
N PHE A 424 20.84 12.61 29.87
CA PHE A 424 19.58 12.00 30.30
C PHE A 424 19.12 12.62 31.64
N GLY A 425 17.81 12.70 31.82
CA GLY A 425 17.16 13.47 32.89
C GLY A 425 15.77 12.94 33.21
N GLY A 426 15.11 13.46 34.24
CA GLY A 426 13.77 12.99 34.63
C GLY A 426 13.78 11.52 35.07
N ASN A 427 12.78 10.74 34.66
CA ASN A 427 12.64 9.34 35.09
C ASN A 427 13.78 8.43 34.61
N SER A 428 14.51 8.82 33.56
CA SER A 428 15.75 8.14 33.16
C SER A 428 16.87 8.24 34.20
N ILE A 429 16.88 9.24 35.10
CA ILE A 429 17.84 9.31 36.22
C ILE A 429 17.55 8.19 37.22
N ASN A 430 16.28 8.02 37.62
CA ASN A 430 15.87 7.01 38.58
C ASN A 430 16.16 5.62 38.01
N ARG A 431 15.70 5.34 36.78
CA ARG A 431 16.00 4.08 36.07
C ARG A 431 17.50 3.82 35.93
N PHE A 432 18.34 4.85 35.80
CA PHE A 432 19.80 4.69 35.79
C PHE A 432 20.35 4.37 37.18
N ASN A 433 19.94 5.09 38.23
CA ASN A 433 20.37 4.82 39.61
C ASN A 433 19.93 3.46 40.17
N ASP A 434 18.76 2.98 39.73
CA ASP A 434 18.21 1.69 40.16
C ASP A 434 18.92 0.53 39.44
N GLN A 435 19.20 0.70 38.14
CA GLN A 435 19.77 -0.37 37.29
C GLN A 435 21.30 -0.34 37.19
N PHE A 436 21.97 0.79 37.44
CA PHE A 436 23.43 0.97 37.26
C PHE A 436 24.06 1.46 38.56
N ARG A 437 25.26 0.94 38.89
CA ARG A 437 26.06 1.36 40.05
C ARG A 437 27.38 1.94 39.57
N ILE A 438 27.64 3.20 39.89
CA ILE A 438 28.88 3.88 39.50
C ILE A 438 29.98 3.49 40.50
N ILE A 439 31.18 3.12 40.01
CA ILE A 439 32.32 2.71 40.83
C ILE A 439 32.88 3.93 41.60
N SER A 440 32.94 5.09 40.95
CA SER A 440 33.35 6.35 41.58
C SER A 440 32.35 6.79 42.65
N THR A 441 32.74 6.62 43.92
CA THR A 441 31.89 6.89 45.10
C THR A 441 31.30 8.30 45.11
N HIS A 442 32.08 9.32 44.72
CA HIS A 442 31.59 10.70 44.61
C HIS A 442 30.52 10.85 43.52
N LYS A 443 30.69 10.22 42.34
CA LYS A 443 29.70 10.25 41.26
C LYS A 443 28.43 9.48 41.65
N GLN A 444 28.55 8.34 42.35
CA GLN A 444 27.41 7.57 42.86
C GLN A 444 26.58 8.37 43.89
N ILE A 445 27.24 8.99 44.88
CA ILE A 445 26.57 9.87 45.87
C ILE A 445 25.89 11.06 45.17
N ALA A 446 26.53 11.64 44.14
CA ALA A 446 25.93 12.71 43.34
C ALA A 446 24.70 12.22 42.55
N LEU A 447 24.74 11.00 42.00
CA LEU A 447 23.61 10.38 41.29
C LEU A 447 22.43 10.11 42.23
N GLU A 448 22.68 9.57 43.42
CA GLU A 448 21.65 9.32 44.44
C GLU A 448 20.99 10.62 44.91
N LYS A 449 21.80 11.65 45.22
CA LYS A 449 21.32 13.01 45.53
C LYS A 449 20.57 13.67 44.37
N LEU A 450 20.84 13.26 43.12
CA LEU A 450 20.10 13.73 41.96
C LEU A 450 18.78 12.95 41.77
N ALA A 451 18.78 11.63 41.93
CA ALA A 451 17.60 10.76 41.82
C ALA A 451 16.56 11.06 42.91
N ALA A 452 16.99 11.41 44.13
CA ALA A 452 16.11 11.79 45.23
C ALA A 452 15.32 13.10 45.01
N LYS A 453 15.66 13.91 43.99
CA LYS A 453 14.96 15.16 43.68
C LYS A 453 13.71 14.91 42.84
N LYS A 454 12.63 15.66 43.10
CA LYS A 454 11.49 15.75 42.18
C LYS A 454 11.91 16.46 40.89
N HIS A 455 11.94 15.73 39.79
CA HIS A 455 12.24 16.26 38.46
C HIS A 455 10.98 16.68 37.69
N ASN A 456 11.14 17.53 36.67
CA ASN A 456 10.10 17.68 35.66
C ASN A 456 10.07 16.42 34.78
N THR A 457 9.08 15.57 35.03
CA THR A 457 8.95 14.25 34.40
C THR A 457 8.10 14.27 33.12
N ASN A 458 7.57 15.44 32.73
CA ASN A 458 6.81 15.66 31.48
C ASN A 458 7.71 15.60 30.23
N ILE A 459 9.02 15.53 30.43
CA ILE A 459 10.08 15.38 29.43
C ILE A 459 9.96 14.03 28.70
N GLU A 460 9.57 12.96 29.41
CA GLU A 460 9.32 11.60 28.91
C GLU A 460 7.81 11.27 29.01
N GLY A 461 6.98 12.29 28.82
CA GLY A 461 5.58 12.28 29.22
C GLY A 461 4.57 11.83 28.16
N VAL A 462 3.39 11.47 28.66
CA VAL A 462 2.14 11.37 27.91
C VAL A 462 1.70 12.78 27.46
N PRO A 463 1.22 12.96 26.21
CA PRO A 463 0.68 14.23 25.72
C PRO A 463 -0.71 14.43 26.32
N SER A 464 -0.77 15.12 27.45
CA SER A 464 -1.95 15.13 28.29
C SER A 464 -2.90 16.30 28.08
N GLN A 465 -2.56 17.31 27.27
CA GLN A 465 -3.33 18.55 27.18
C GLN A 465 -4.82 18.34 26.90
N LYS A 466 -5.16 17.47 25.93
CA LYS A 466 -6.55 17.11 25.61
C LYS A 466 -7.25 16.27 26.68
N ILE A 467 -6.49 15.44 27.40
CA ILE A 467 -7.01 14.62 28.50
C ILE A 467 -7.29 15.51 29.71
N VAL A 468 -6.37 16.41 30.06
CA VAL A 468 -6.49 17.40 31.14
C VAL A 468 -7.59 18.42 30.83
N GLN A 469 -7.80 18.77 29.56
CA GLN A 469 -8.98 19.54 29.14
C GLN A 469 -10.28 18.76 29.42
N ARG A 470 -10.38 17.49 28.99
CA ARG A 470 -11.57 16.66 29.26
C ARG A 470 -11.82 16.46 30.76
N ILE A 471 -10.77 16.27 31.56
CA ILE A 471 -10.86 16.21 33.02
C ILE A 471 -11.39 17.52 33.62
N ALA A 472 -11.00 18.68 33.07
CA ALA A 472 -11.57 19.96 33.49
C ALA A 472 -13.04 20.12 33.06
N GLU A 473 -13.42 19.54 31.92
CA GLU A 473 -14.82 19.52 31.41
C GLU A 473 -15.75 18.64 32.26
N THR A 474 -15.24 17.65 33.03
CA THR A 474 -16.05 16.85 33.98
C THR A 474 -16.27 17.55 35.33
N GLY A 475 -15.70 18.75 35.53
CA GLY A 475 -15.79 19.49 36.80
C GLY A 475 -14.86 19.00 37.89
N ILE A 476 -14.03 17.97 37.64
CA ILE A 476 -13.05 17.48 38.62
C ILE A 476 -11.94 18.53 38.80
N SER A 477 -11.67 18.87 40.06
CA SER A 477 -10.62 19.81 40.41
C SER A 477 -9.24 19.28 39.97
N LEU A 478 -8.59 19.98 39.03
CA LEU A 478 -7.23 19.62 38.60
C LEU A 478 -6.25 19.55 39.79
N ARG A 479 -6.47 20.38 40.83
CA ARG A 479 -5.66 20.33 42.07
C ARG A 479 -5.84 19.03 42.85
N SER A 480 -7.02 18.41 42.90
CA SER A 480 -7.21 17.12 43.59
C SER A 480 -6.55 15.96 42.85
N LEU A 481 -6.31 16.12 41.55
CA LEU A 481 -5.55 15.20 40.69
C LEU A 481 -4.05 15.52 40.64
N ASN A 482 -3.53 16.38 41.53
CA ASN A 482 -2.12 16.76 41.57
C ASN A 482 -1.64 17.54 40.31
N LEU A 483 -2.58 18.10 39.54
CA LEU A 483 -2.35 18.90 38.33
C LEU A 483 -2.47 20.39 38.68
N TYR A 484 -1.36 20.99 39.12
CA TYR A 484 -1.32 22.37 39.62
C TYR A 484 -1.37 23.46 38.54
N THR A 485 -1.04 23.14 37.28
CA THR A 485 -1.09 24.09 36.16
C THR A 485 -2.47 24.11 35.49
N PRO A 486 -3.00 25.30 35.11
CA PRO A 486 -4.23 25.38 34.33
C PRO A 486 -4.10 24.62 33.00
N TYR A 487 -5.15 23.91 32.57
CA TYR A 487 -5.11 23.01 31.41
C TYR A 487 -4.54 23.62 30.13
N LYS A 488 -4.76 24.94 29.91
CA LYS A 488 -4.22 25.70 28.77
C LYS A 488 -2.68 25.68 28.67
N TYR A 489 -1.98 25.47 29.79
CA TYR A 489 -0.52 25.46 29.87
C TYR A 489 0.09 24.05 30.05
N THR A 490 -0.74 23.01 30.22
CA THR A 490 -0.26 21.64 30.49
C THR A 490 0.07 20.90 29.20
N GLN A 491 1.32 21.04 28.72
CA GLN A 491 1.78 20.41 27.46
C GLN A 491 2.13 18.91 27.57
N GLY A 492 2.00 18.29 28.74
CA GLY A 492 2.28 16.87 28.98
C GLY A 492 2.27 16.53 30.47
N MET A 493 2.19 15.23 30.79
CA MET A 493 2.36 14.69 32.14
C MET A 493 3.23 13.44 32.09
N SER A 494 3.95 13.09 33.16
CA SER A 494 4.75 11.86 33.16
C SER A 494 3.90 10.59 33.15
N LYS A 495 4.46 9.46 32.72
CA LYS A 495 3.77 8.16 32.76
C LYS A 495 3.32 7.76 34.18
N GLN A 496 4.11 8.07 35.20
CA GLN A 496 3.72 7.83 36.60
C GLN A 496 2.60 8.76 37.07
N LEU A 497 2.63 10.05 36.69
CA LEU A 497 1.53 10.96 36.99
C LEU A 497 0.26 10.58 36.21
N ALA A 498 0.40 10.09 34.97
CA ALA A 498 -0.70 9.57 34.17
C ALA A 498 -1.35 8.34 34.79
N LEU A 499 -0.56 7.38 35.30
CA LEU A 499 -1.08 6.24 36.05
C LEU A 499 -1.75 6.68 37.36
N PHE A 500 -1.13 7.54 38.16
CA PHE A 500 -1.72 8.08 39.38
C PHE A 500 -3.05 8.84 39.13
N VAL A 501 -3.07 9.70 38.11
CA VAL A 501 -4.27 10.44 37.70
C VAL A 501 -5.33 9.48 37.18
N SER A 502 -4.94 8.44 36.43
CA SER A 502 -5.85 7.37 36.01
C SER A 502 -6.46 6.64 37.20
N ASP A 503 -5.66 6.18 38.16
CA ASP A 503 -6.14 5.48 39.35
C ASP A 503 -7.08 6.39 40.17
N LYS A 504 -6.76 7.70 40.25
CA LYS A 504 -7.65 8.69 40.87
C LYS A 504 -8.94 8.92 40.09
N LEU A 505 -8.90 8.95 38.76
CA LEU A 505 -10.09 9.05 37.91
C LEU A 505 -10.98 7.81 38.08
N ASP A 506 -10.41 6.61 38.20
CA ASP A 506 -11.16 5.40 38.53
C ASP A 506 -11.85 5.51 39.90
N THR A 507 -11.17 6.04 40.93
CA THR A 507 -11.81 6.31 42.25
C THR A 507 -12.87 7.42 42.22
N LEU A 508 -12.92 8.21 41.15
CA LEU A 508 -13.92 9.27 40.90
C LEU A 508 -14.93 8.84 39.82
N HIS A 509 -15.00 7.55 39.49
CA HIS A 509 -15.90 6.93 38.50
C HIS A 509 -15.70 7.36 37.03
N GLU A 510 -14.61 8.08 36.72
CA GLU A 510 -14.22 8.49 35.37
C GLU A 510 -13.43 7.41 34.63
N HIS A 511 -13.93 6.17 34.69
CA HIS A 511 -13.25 4.96 34.20
C HIS A 511 -12.77 5.04 32.75
N LYS A 512 -13.51 5.75 31.89
CA LYS A 512 -13.14 5.92 30.46
C LYS A 512 -11.95 6.87 30.27
N LEU A 513 -11.84 7.92 31.09
CA LEU A 513 -10.69 8.82 31.07
C LEU A 513 -9.47 8.18 31.75
N ALA A 514 -9.70 7.39 32.79
CA ALA A 514 -8.69 6.55 33.42
C ALA A 514 -8.08 5.57 32.41
N GLU A 515 -8.89 4.70 31.80
CA GLU A 515 -8.47 3.71 30.80
C GLU A 515 -7.66 4.36 29.66
N GLN A 516 -8.16 5.44 29.05
CA GLN A 516 -7.44 6.17 27.99
C GLN A 516 -6.08 6.72 28.45
N LEU A 517 -5.99 7.27 29.66
CA LEU A 517 -4.75 7.83 30.19
C LEU A 517 -3.76 6.72 30.60
N ARG A 518 -4.27 5.62 31.14
CA ARG A 518 -3.50 4.41 31.51
C ARG A 518 -2.88 3.77 30.29
N GLU A 519 -3.61 3.65 29.18
CA GLU A 519 -3.08 2.99 27.99
C GLU A 519 -1.99 3.80 27.29
N ILE A 520 -2.16 5.11 27.13
CA ILE A 520 -1.10 5.98 26.59
C ILE A 520 0.10 6.05 27.56
N ALA A 521 -0.12 5.86 28.87
CA ALA A 521 0.97 5.73 29.84
C ALA A 521 1.73 4.39 29.73
N LEU A 522 1.04 3.31 29.39
CA LEU A 522 1.60 1.96 29.27
C LEU A 522 2.21 1.67 27.88
N GLU A 523 1.87 2.43 26.84
CA GLU A 523 2.49 2.36 25.52
C GLU A 523 4.04 2.34 25.62
N SER A 524 4.70 1.47 24.85
CA SER A 524 6.17 1.41 24.79
C SER A 524 6.83 2.54 23.98
N ILE A 525 6.14 3.67 23.80
CA ILE A 525 6.63 4.85 23.08
C ILE A 525 6.67 6.09 23.99
N ASN A 526 7.52 7.05 23.63
CA ASN A 526 7.58 8.39 24.19
C ASN A 526 7.28 9.41 23.08
N TRP A 527 6.90 10.63 23.46
CA TRP A 527 6.49 11.67 22.51
C TRP A 527 7.51 12.80 22.46
N CYS A 528 8.37 12.79 21.43
CA CYS A 528 9.44 13.76 21.27
C CYS A 528 8.98 14.96 20.44
N SER A 529 9.22 16.18 20.93
CA SER A 529 8.86 17.42 20.23
C SER A 529 9.82 17.72 19.08
N ILE A 530 9.29 18.24 17.97
CA ILE A 530 10.09 18.64 16.82
C ILE A 530 10.86 19.93 17.12
N LYS A 531 12.17 19.94 16.85
CA LYS A 531 13.05 21.09 17.07
C LYS A 531 13.22 21.94 15.81
N SER A 532 13.38 21.31 14.64
CA SER A 532 13.41 22.01 13.35
C SER A 532 12.86 21.13 12.24
N ILE A 533 12.30 21.79 11.22
CA ILE A 533 11.87 21.18 9.97
C ILE A 533 12.53 21.99 8.87
N GLU A 534 13.43 21.35 8.13
CA GLU A 534 14.19 21.95 7.04
C GLU A 534 13.77 21.27 5.74
N LYS A 535 13.41 22.05 4.72
CA LYS A 535 13.30 21.53 3.35
C LYS A 535 14.67 21.58 2.69
N LYS A 536 14.98 20.60 1.87
CA LYS A 536 16.23 20.53 1.12
C LYS A 536 15.99 19.81 -0.20
N GLN A 537 16.31 20.48 -1.31
CA GLN A 537 16.41 19.81 -2.61
C GLN A 537 17.42 18.67 -2.50
N PHE A 538 17.00 17.47 -2.88
CA PHE A 538 17.84 16.28 -2.79
C PHE A 538 17.72 15.43 -4.05
N ARG A 539 18.87 15.22 -4.68
CA ARG A 539 19.04 14.34 -5.83
C ARG A 539 19.78 13.08 -5.40
N GLY A 540 19.10 11.94 -5.38
CA GLY A 540 19.70 10.67 -4.93
C GLY A 540 18.68 9.64 -4.44
N TYR A 541 19.14 8.48 -4.02
CA TYR A 541 18.28 7.39 -3.52
C TYR A 541 17.73 7.67 -2.10
N VAL A 542 16.41 7.56 -1.99
CA VAL A 542 15.63 7.27 -0.78
C VAL A 542 15.20 5.79 -0.80
N TYR A 543 14.69 5.25 0.31
CA TYR A 543 14.53 3.83 0.61
C TYR A 543 13.28 3.55 1.47
N ASP A 544 12.68 2.36 1.35
CA ASP A 544 11.56 1.88 2.20
C ASP A 544 11.72 0.37 2.49
N LEU A 545 10.92 -0.18 3.41
CA LEU A 545 10.89 -1.62 3.74
C LEU A 545 9.46 -2.17 3.66
N SER A 546 9.31 -3.35 3.04
CA SER A 546 8.04 -4.09 3.07
C SER A 546 7.92 -4.87 4.38
N VAL A 547 7.30 -4.25 5.39
CA VAL A 547 7.12 -4.84 6.71
C VAL A 547 5.77 -5.56 6.83
N PRO A 548 5.74 -6.90 7.04
CA PRO A 548 4.48 -7.63 7.18
C PRO A 548 3.78 -7.30 8.50
N GLU A 549 2.45 -7.34 8.47
CA GLU A 549 1.53 -7.13 9.61
C GLU A 549 1.53 -5.72 10.19
N THR A 550 2.68 -5.18 10.60
CA THR A 550 2.76 -3.86 11.23
C THR A 550 2.96 -2.73 10.21
N HIS A 551 3.39 -3.01 8.96
CA HIS A 551 3.69 -2.05 7.87
C HIS A 551 4.23 -0.69 8.38
N ASN A 552 5.11 -0.75 9.39
CA ASN A 552 5.80 0.35 10.08
C ASN A 552 7.10 -0.21 10.64
N TYR A 553 8.09 0.65 10.87
CA TYR A 553 9.37 0.28 11.44
C TYR A 553 10.02 1.46 12.15
N ILE A 554 10.98 1.18 13.03
CA ILE A 554 11.78 2.21 13.71
C ILE A 554 12.98 2.59 12.84
N ALA A 555 13.05 3.86 12.44
CA ALA A 555 14.16 4.46 11.69
C ALA A 555 14.67 5.72 12.39
N ASN A 556 15.98 5.82 12.64
CA ASN A 556 16.63 6.86 13.45
C ASN A 556 15.93 7.13 14.81
N GLY A 557 15.31 6.09 15.37
CA GLY A 557 14.52 6.17 16.60
C GLY A 557 13.07 6.64 16.44
N ILE A 558 12.48 6.60 15.23
CA ILE A 558 11.14 7.17 14.91
C ILE A 558 10.31 6.18 14.06
N ILE A 559 8.97 6.18 14.15
CA ILE A 559 8.08 5.13 13.58
C ILE A 559 7.38 5.58 12.25
N THR A 560 7.29 4.70 11.21
CA THR A 560 6.97 4.93 9.75
C THR A 560 5.67 4.23 9.19
N HIS A 561 5.24 4.28 7.89
CA HIS A 561 3.85 3.81 7.53
C HIS A 561 3.33 3.46 6.09
N ASN A 562 2.62 2.32 5.85
CA ASN A 562 1.88 1.95 4.58
C ASN A 562 0.47 1.24 4.66
N THR A 563 -0.36 1.40 3.58
CA THR A 563 -1.80 1.05 3.25
C THR A 563 -2.93 1.52 4.19
N VAL A 564 -3.93 2.32 3.75
CA VAL A 564 -4.76 3.12 4.71
C VAL A 564 -6.25 3.37 4.35
N GLN A 565 -6.63 3.54 3.07
CA GLN A 565 -7.94 4.15 2.68
C GLN A 565 -9.18 3.40 3.16
N THR A 566 -9.43 2.18 2.68
CA THR A 566 -10.72 1.49 2.87
C THR A 566 -11.00 1.16 4.34
N LEU A 567 -9.95 0.82 5.09
CA LEU A 567 -10.03 0.54 6.52
C LEU A 567 -10.37 1.82 7.32
N SER A 568 -9.96 3.00 6.85
CA SER A 568 -10.37 4.26 7.46
C SER A 568 -11.86 4.55 7.31
N TYR A 569 -12.48 4.18 6.18
CA TYR A 569 -13.94 4.30 6.03
C TYR A 569 -14.67 3.35 6.98
N LEU A 570 -14.26 2.07 7.01
CA LEU A 570 -14.84 1.07 7.92
C LEU A 570 -14.76 1.48 9.40
N ALA A 571 -13.71 2.22 9.78
CA ALA A 571 -13.52 2.77 11.10
C ALA A 571 -14.25 4.10 11.39
N THR A 572 -14.66 4.83 10.35
CA THR A 572 -15.30 6.14 10.50
C THR A 572 -16.80 6.01 10.70
N GLU A 573 -17.44 5.14 9.94
CA GLU A 573 -18.90 4.98 9.96
C GLU A 573 -19.34 3.99 11.07
N ARG A 574 -20.36 4.38 11.86
CA ARG A 574 -20.71 3.75 13.14
C ARG A 574 -21.43 2.39 13.04
N GLN A 575 -21.82 1.95 11.84
CA GLN A 575 -22.58 0.71 11.63
C GLN A 575 -22.01 -0.21 10.55
N THR A 576 -20.70 -0.19 10.31
CA THR A 576 -20.05 -0.93 9.21
C THR A 576 -19.92 -2.44 9.44
N PHE A 577 -19.83 -2.90 10.69
CA PHE A 577 -19.60 -4.32 11.03
C PHE A 577 -20.91 -5.08 11.36
N PRO A 578 -21.08 -6.35 10.92
CA PRO A 578 -20.08 -7.17 10.23
C PRO A 578 -19.81 -6.76 8.77
N ALA A 579 -18.56 -6.87 8.33
CA ALA A 579 -18.15 -6.54 6.96
C ALA A 579 -17.75 -7.81 6.18
N LEU A 580 -18.13 -7.93 4.91
CA LEU A 580 -17.68 -8.96 3.99
C LEU A 580 -16.74 -8.34 2.96
N ILE A 581 -15.48 -8.76 2.97
CA ILE A 581 -14.47 -8.40 1.98
C ILE A 581 -14.37 -9.54 0.96
N VAL A 582 -14.69 -9.23 -0.29
CA VAL A 582 -14.58 -10.11 -1.44
C VAL A 582 -13.39 -9.67 -2.26
N ALA A 583 -12.40 -10.54 -2.47
CA ALA A 583 -11.16 -10.18 -3.15
C ALA A 583 -10.56 -11.34 -3.99
N PRO A 584 -9.61 -11.05 -4.91
CA PRO A 584 -8.80 -12.08 -5.56
C PRO A 584 -8.08 -12.97 -4.53
N LEU A 585 -7.87 -14.25 -4.88
CA LEU A 585 -7.28 -15.25 -3.97
C LEU A 585 -5.92 -14.79 -3.38
N VAL A 586 -5.12 -14.08 -4.18
CA VAL A 586 -3.79 -13.59 -3.82
C VAL A 586 -3.78 -12.43 -2.81
N THR A 587 -4.86 -11.66 -2.66
CA THR A 587 -4.90 -10.50 -1.74
C THR A 587 -5.55 -10.80 -0.38
N LEU A 588 -6.23 -11.95 -0.21
CA LEU A 588 -6.98 -12.29 1.01
C LEU A 588 -6.13 -12.20 2.30
N SER A 589 -4.94 -12.80 2.29
CA SER A 589 -4.03 -12.75 3.45
C SER A 589 -3.42 -11.36 3.69
N ASN A 590 -3.44 -10.46 2.69
CA ASN A 590 -3.02 -9.09 2.91
C ASN A 590 -4.08 -8.29 3.65
N TRP A 591 -5.35 -8.38 3.21
CA TRP A 591 -6.49 -7.78 3.88
C TRP A 591 -6.57 -8.13 5.36
N GLN A 592 -6.37 -9.41 5.72
CA GLN A 592 -6.41 -9.85 7.11
C GLN A 592 -5.35 -9.17 8.00
N ARG A 593 -4.12 -8.99 7.49
CA ARG A 593 -3.03 -8.31 8.21
C ARG A 593 -3.31 -6.83 8.39
N GLU A 594 -3.77 -6.17 7.34
CA GLU A 594 -4.07 -4.74 7.40
C GLU A 594 -5.23 -4.45 8.37
N ILE A 595 -6.26 -5.30 8.44
CA ILE A 595 -7.33 -5.22 9.45
C ILE A 595 -6.79 -5.17 10.88
N GLN A 596 -5.92 -6.11 11.24
CA GLN A 596 -5.36 -6.24 12.59
C GLN A 596 -4.58 -4.98 13.00
N LYS A 597 -3.87 -4.40 12.03
CA LYS A 597 -3.10 -3.19 12.21
C LYS A 597 -3.94 -1.92 12.31
N PHE A 598 -4.96 -1.78 11.46
CA PHE A 598 -5.61 -0.49 11.21
C PHE A 598 -6.88 -0.23 11.99
N LEU A 599 -7.45 -1.24 12.61
CA LEU A 599 -8.76 -1.14 13.23
C LEU A 599 -8.66 -1.45 14.72
N LYS A 600 -9.19 -0.55 15.57
CA LYS A 600 -9.55 -0.84 16.96
C LYS A 600 -10.92 -1.54 16.97
N ARG A 601 -11.06 -2.56 17.83
CA ARG A 601 -12.36 -3.20 18.06
C ARG A 601 -13.31 -2.20 18.72
N ARG A 602 -14.60 -2.34 18.43
CA ARG A 602 -15.67 -1.58 19.10
C ARG A 602 -16.58 -2.55 19.83
N SER A 603 -16.85 -2.29 21.11
CA SER A 603 -17.77 -3.09 21.92
C SER A 603 -19.22 -2.88 21.47
N ARG A 604 -20.13 -3.77 21.89
CA ARG A 604 -21.56 -3.70 21.57
C ARG A 604 -22.25 -2.41 22.06
N ASN A 605 -21.71 -1.76 23.10
CA ASN A 605 -22.17 -0.45 23.60
C ASN A 605 -21.45 0.75 22.93
N GLY A 606 -20.79 0.54 21.79
CA GLY A 606 -20.23 1.61 20.96
C GLY A 606 -18.90 2.22 21.43
N ARG A 607 -18.35 1.74 22.56
CA ARG A 607 -17.03 2.15 23.08
C ARG A 607 -15.92 1.49 22.27
N ILE A 608 -14.77 2.14 22.20
CA ILE A 608 -13.56 1.54 21.62
C ILE A 608 -12.98 0.59 22.67
N VAL A 609 -12.62 -0.63 22.28
CA VAL A 609 -11.84 -1.56 23.10
C VAL A 609 -10.41 -1.47 22.61
N GLU A 610 -9.52 -1.01 23.48
CA GLU A 610 -8.15 -0.64 23.14
C GLU A 610 -7.20 -1.85 23.15
N GLY A 611 -6.26 -1.86 22.21
CA GLY A 611 -5.42 -3.03 21.92
C GLY A 611 -6.11 -4.13 21.11
N GLU A 612 -7.40 -4.37 21.29
CA GLU A 612 -8.15 -5.31 20.46
C GLU A 612 -8.40 -4.79 19.03
N TYR A 613 -8.48 -5.71 18.07
CA TYR A 613 -8.85 -5.45 16.67
C TYR A 613 -10.13 -6.21 16.31
N PRO A 614 -10.90 -5.79 15.29
CA PRO A 614 -12.06 -6.53 14.82
C PRO A 614 -11.68 -7.96 14.42
N THR A 615 -12.43 -8.93 14.96
CA THR A 615 -12.22 -10.35 14.70
C THR A 615 -12.42 -10.65 13.21
N SER A 616 -11.51 -11.42 12.59
CA SER A 616 -11.56 -11.69 11.14
C SER A 616 -11.25 -13.13 10.76
N VAL A 617 -11.92 -13.62 9.72
CA VAL A 617 -11.79 -15.01 9.23
C VAL A 617 -11.58 -15.09 7.72
N LEU A 618 -10.67 -15.99 7.29
CA LEU A 618 -10.48 -16.35 5.88
C LEU A 618 -11.36 -17.54 5.49
N ILE A 619 -12.30 -17.33 4.57
CA ILE A 619 -13.14 -18.41 4.03
C ILE A 619 -12.42 -18.98 2.80
N ARG A 620 -11.76 -20.13 2.98
CA ARG A 620 -10.99 -20.83 1.93
C ARG A 620 -11.70 -22.06 1.35
N THR A 621 -12.78 -22.53 1.97
CA THR A 621 -13.50 -23.74 1.55
C THR A 621 -14.86 -23.42 0.95
N GLY A 622 -15.20 -24.13 -0.13
CA GLY A 622 -16.52 -24.06 -0.78
C GLY A 622 -17.54 -25.07 -0.25
N LYS A 623 -17.22 -25.83 0.80
CA LYS A 623 -18.19 -26.71 1.49
C LYS A 623 -19.07 -25.85 2.39
N SER A 624 -20.39 -26.06 2.36
CA SER A 624 -21.32 -25.42 3.28
C SER A 624 -21.05 -25.88 4.70
N GLN A 625 -20.91 -24.94 5.61
CA GLN A 625 -20.61 -25.17 7.02
C GLN A 625 -20.95 -23.90 7.79
N GLU A 626 -21.46 -24.03 9.01
CA GLU A 626 -21.70 -22.88 9.87
C GLU A 626 -20.43 -22.03 10.02
N ILE A 627 -20.56 -20.72 9.77
CA ILE A 627 -19.48 -19.76 9.91
C ILE A 627 -19.70 -19.03 11.23
N GLY A 628 -18.69 -19.02 12.10
CA GLY A 628 -18.73 -18.31 13.37
C GLY A 628 -19.02 -16.81 13.24
N LYS A 629 -19.33 -16.16 14.37
CA LYS A 629 -19.57 -14.71 14.42
C LYS A 629 -18.25 -13.94 14.50
N TYR A 630 -17.92 -13.26 13.41
CA TYR A 630 -16.73 -12.41 13.26
C TYR A 630 -17.16 -11.00 12.86
N ASP A 631 -16.32 -10.01 13.17
CA ASP A 631 -16.54 -8.63 12.73
C ASP A 631 -16.26 -8.48 11.22
N ILE A 632 -15.31 -9.25 10.67
CA ILE A 632 -14.94 -9.21 9.25
C ILE A 632 -14.77 -10.61 8.64
N TYR A 633 -15.44 -10.84 7.52
CA TYR A 633 -15.34 -12.06 6.71
C TYR A 633 -14.56 -11.75 5.44
N ILE A 634 -13.61 -12.61 5.06
CA ILE A 634 -12.76 -12.41 3.88
C ILE A 634 -12.86 -13.64 2.98
N ILE A 635 -13.31 -13.48 1.74
CA ILE A 635 -13.62 -14.58 0.82
C ILE A 635 -13.18 -14.28 -0.63
N ASN A 636 -12.88 -15.34 -1.38
CA ASN A 636 -12.67 -15.25 -2.82
C ASN A 636 -13.98 -15.27 -3.63
N TYR A 637 -14.02 -14.54 -4.75
CA TYR A 637 -15.17 -14.47 -5.67
C TYR A 637 -15.76 -15.82 -6.09
N ASP A 638 -14.94 -16.85 -6.32
CA ASP A 638 -15.41 -18.14 -6.86
C ASP A 638 -16.08 -19.03 -5.79
N LEU A 639 -15.88 -18.72 -4.51
CA LEU A 639 -16.52 -19.39 -3.38
C LEU A 639 -17.89 -18.79 -3.02
N LEU A 640 -18.17 -17.55 -3.42
CA LEU A 640 -19.38 -16.80 -3.02
C LEU A 640 -20.68 -17.55 -3.31
N TYR A 641 -20.83 -18.12 -4.51
CA TYR A 641 -22.07 -18.82 -4.88
C TYR A 641 -22.28 -20.08 -4.05
N LYS A 642 -21.20 -20.80 -3.71
CA LYS A 642 -21.28 -22.03 -2.89
C LYS A 642 -21.54 -21.73 -1.41
N ARG A 643 -21.12 -20.56 -0.93
CA ARG A 643 -21.28 -20.12 0.46
C ARG A 643 -22.42 -19.10 0.65
N LEU A 644 -23.26 -18.89 -0.37
CA LEU A 644 -24.28 -17.84 -0.37
C LEU A 644 -25.25 -17.97 0.82
N ASP A 645 -25.73 -19.18 1.09
CA ASP A 645 -26.70 -19.44 2.16
C ASP A 645 -26.08 -19.30 3.55
N ASP A 646 -24.80 -19.65 3.69
CA ASP A 646 -24.03 -19.43 4.93
C ASP A 646 -23.81 -17.92 5.16
N LEU A 647 -23.35 -17.20 4.13
CA LEU A 647 -23.05 -15.77 4.18
C LEU A 647 -24.29 -14.92 4.45
N SER A 648 -25.44 -15.30 3.89
CA SER A 648 -26.70 -14.55 4.06
C SER A 648 -27.21 -14.55 5.51
N LYS A 649 -26.84 -15.58 6.31
CA LYS A 649 -27.19 -15.69 7.72
C LYS A 649 -26.34 -14.82 8.65
N LEU A 650 -25.27 -14.20 8.15
CA LEU A 650 -24.27 -13.47 8.97
C LEU A 650 -24.65 -12.02 9.30
N ASN A 651 -25.81 -11.53 8.84
CA ASN A 651 -26.28 -10.16 9.08
C ASN A 651 -25.23 -9.09 8.69
N ILE A 652 -24.57 -9.29 7.55
CA ILE A 652 -23.53 -8.41 7.01
C ILE A 652 -24.11 -7.01 6.78
N LYS A 653 -23.35 -5.97 7.16
CA LYS A 653 -23.70 -4.55 6.98
C LYS A 653 -22.90 -3.83 5.92
N THR A 654 -21.64 -4.21 5.72
CA THR A 654 -20.79 -3.67 4.65
C THR A 654 -20.31 -4.77 3.72
N LEU A 655 -20.46 -4.55 2.43
CA LEU A 655 -19.84 -5.33 1.38
C LEU A 655 -18.67 -4.50 0.80
N VAL A 656 -17.47 -5.08 0.76
CA VAL A 656 -16.30 -4.53 0.07
C VAL A 656 -15.92 -5.48 -1.04
N CYS A 657 -15.83 -5.00 -2.28
CA CYS A 657 -15.42 -5.75 -3.45
C CYS A 657 -14.10 -5.19 -3.98
N ASP A 658 -13.00 -5.85 -3.65
CA ASP A 658 -11.66 -5.60 -4.17
C ASP A 658 -11.54 -6.18 -5.60
N GLU A 659 -10.96 -5.44 -6.53
CA GLU A 659 -11.01 -5.71 -7.98
C GLU A 659 -12.44 -5.99 -8.49
N VAL A 660 -13.36 -5.04 -8.24
CA VAL A 660 -14.82 -5.20 -8.49
C VAL A 660 -15.19 -5.52 -9.95
N GLN A 661 -14.31 -5.29 -10.92
CA GLN A 661 -14.44 -5.75 -12.32
C GLN A 661 -14.69 -7.27 -12.46
N HIS A 662 -14.43 -8.05 -11.41
CA HIS A 662 -14.81 -9.47 -11.36
C HIS A 662 -16.33 -9.66 -11.46
N LEU A 663 -17.15 -8.64 -11.17
CA LEU A 663 -18.61 -8.67 -11.17
C LEU A 663 -19.27 -8.06 -12.42
N ARG A 664 -18.48 -7.66 -13.43
CA ARG A 664 -18.91 -6.96 -14.65
C ARG A 664 -19.94 -7.66 -15.57
N SER A 665 -20.46 -8.83 -15.20
CA SER A 665 -21.38 -9.62 -16.04
C SER A 665 -22.53 -10.20 -15.23
N LYS A 666 -23.74 -9.69 -15.50
CA LYS A 666 -24.98 -10.02 -14.78
C LYS A 666 -25.39 -11.50 -14.83
N SER A 667 -24.95 -12.23 -15.86
CA SER A 667 -25.23 -13.66 -16.05
C SER A 667 -24.37 -14.61 -15.19
N THR A 668 -23.39 -14.11 -14.45
CA THR A 668 -22.44 -14.97 -13.71
C THR A 668 -22.94 -15.35 -12.33
N LYS A 669 -22.64 -16.59 -11.89
CA LYS A 669 -22.95 -17.07 -10.53
C LYS A 669 -22.38 -16.17 -9.42
N LYS A 670 -21.15 -15.65 -9.61
CA LYS A 670 -20.53 -14.67 -8.72
C LYS A 670 -21.29 -13.34 -8.65
N TYR A 671 -21.77 -12.80 -9.78
CA TYR A 671 -22.64 -11.63 -9.79
C TYR A 671 -23.95 -11.91 -9.04
N SER A 672 -24.63 -13.00 -9.36
CA SER A 672 -25.89 -13.37 -8.72
C SER A 672 -25.75 -13.48 -7.20
N ALA A 673 -24.66 -14.11 -6.72
CA ALA A 673 -24.35 -14.21 -5.30
C ALA A 673 -24.11 -12.83 -4.66
N VAL A 674 -23.25 -11.98 -5.23
CA VAL A 674 -23.00 -10.63 -4.68
C VAL A 674 -24.26 -9.76 -4.74
N LYS A 675 -25.03 -9.81 -5.83
CA LYS A 675 -26.26 -9.03 -5.98
C LYS A 675 -27.27 -9.43 -4.90
N LYS A 676 -27.48 -10.73 -4.66
CA LYS A 676 -28.32 -11.23 -3.56
C LYS A 676 -27.83 -10.77 -2.19
N LEU A 677 -26.53 -10.93 -1.89
CA LEU A 677 -25.94 -10.45 -0.62
C LEU A 677 -26.11 -8.93 -0.45
N SER A 678 -25.89 -8.14 -1.52
CA SER A 678 -26.07 -6.69 -1.50
C SER A 678 -27.54 -6.26 -1.36
N ALA A 679 -28.49 -7.12 -1.72
CA ALA A 679 -29.91 -6.85 -1.61
C ALA A 679 -30.49 -7.18 -0.23
N LEU A 680 -29.72 -7.81 0.67
CA LEU A 680 -30.13 -8.03 2.06
C LEU A 680 -30.35 -6.68 2.76
N GLU A 681 -31.44 -6.54 3.50
CA GLU A 681 -31.79 -5.33 4.24
C GLU A 681 -30.70 -4.93 5.27
N SER A 682 -29.92 -5.91 5.73
CA SER A 682 -28.77 -5.69 6.59
C SER A 682 -27.65 -4.90 5.92
N VAL A 683 -27.44 -5.05 4.60
CA VAL A 683 -26.31 -4.44 3.85
C VAL A 683 -26.59 -2.98 3.51
N LYS A 684 -26.03 -2.08 4.33
CA LYS A 684 -26.15 -0.63 4.18
C LYS A 684 -25.06 -0.02 3.29
N TYR A 685 -23.87 -0.63 3.25
CA TYR A 685 -22.68 -0.06 2.61
C TYR A 685 -22.08 -1.04 1.59
N ARG A 686 -21.64 -0.53 0.44
CA ARG A 686 -21.21 -1.28 -0.75
C ARG A 686 -20.04 -0.54 -1.41
N ILE A 687 -18.83 -1.01 -1.21
CA ILE A 687 -17.60 -0.32 -1.63
C ILE A 687 -16.91 -1.16 -2.71
N GLY A 688 -16.78 -0.61 -3.91
CA GLY A 688 -15.96 -1.17 -4.98
C GLY A 688 -14.57 -0.56 -4.97
N LEU A 689 -13.54 -1.39 -5.18
CA LEU A 689 -12.17 -0.97 -5.44
C LEU A 689 -11.75 -1.56 -6.79
N SER A 690 -11.06 -0.80 -7.64
CA SER A 690 -10.54 -1.30 -8.92
C SER A 690 -9.47 -0.37 -9.47
N GLY A 691 -8.47 -0.91 -10.16
CA GLY A 691 -7.63 -0.10 -11.06
C GLY A 691 -8.28 0.14 -12.44
N THR A 692 -9.24 -0.70 -12.85
CA THR A 692 -9.79 -0.79 -14.21
C THR A 692 -11.24 -1.34 -14.18
N PRO A 693 -12.25 -0.49 -13.90
CA PRO A 693 -13.61 -0.98 -13.63
C PRO A 693 -14.37 -1.50 -14.86
N ILE A 694 -13.95 -1.13 -16.07
CA ILE A 694 -14.54 -1.56 -17.35
C ILE A 694 -13.49 -2.38 -18.13
N TYR A 695 -13.87 -3.53 -18.70
CA TYR A 695 -12.93 -4.43 -19.39
C TYR A 695 -13.13 -4.51 -20.91
N ASN A 696 -14.35 -4.37 -21.38
CA ASN A 696 -14.76 -4.51 -22.79
C ASN A 696 -15.62 -3.33 -23.27
N ARG A 697 -16.79 -3.15 -22.67
CA ARG A 697 -17.85 -2.26 -23.17
C ARG A 697 -18.36 -1.40 -22.02
N GLY A 698 -18.78 -0.17 -22.30
CA GLY A 698 -19.26 0.75 -21.26
C GLY A 698 -20.40 0.16 -20.43
N SER A 699 -21.25 -0.67 -21.04
CA SER A 699 -22.33 -1.40 -20.40
C SER A 699 -21.90 -2.38 -19.28
N GLU A 700 -20.62 -2.78 -19.23
CA GLU A 700 -20.06 -3.58 -18.13
C GLU A 700 -20.00 -2.81 -16.79
N ILE A 701 -20.12 -1.47 -16.81
CA ILE A 701 -20.23 -0.66 -15.58
C ILE A 701 -21.58 -0.81 -14.89
N TRP A 702 -22.66 -1.05 -15.65
CA TRP A 702 -24.02 -1.17 -15.12
C TRP A 702 -24.14 -2.21 -14.00
N PRO A 703 -23.69 -3.48 -14.13
CA PRO A 703 -23.80 -4.45 -13.04
C PRO A 703 -23.00 -4.04 -11.80
N ILE A 704 -21.86 -3.36 -11.96
CA ILE A 704 -21.08 -2.86 -10.82
C ILE A 704 -21.87 -1.77 -10.09
N VAL A 705 -22.45 -0.82 -10.82
CA VAL A 705 -23.29 0.24 -10.26
C VAL A 705 -24.60 -0.30 -9.68
N ASP A 706 -25.22 -1.31 -10.29
CA ASP A 706 -26.43 -1.96 -9.79
C ASP A 706 -26.20 -2.74 -8.48
N ILE A 707 -24.95 -3.17 -8.21
CA ILE A 707 -24.55 -3.65 -6.89
C ILE A 707 -24.32 -2.47 -5.94
N LEU A 708 -23.45 -1.51 -6.31
CA LEU A 708 -22.97 -0.46 -5.40
C LEU A 708 -24.04 0.57 -5.04
N ARG A 709 -24.88 0.97 -5.99
CA ARG A 709 -25.96 1.96 -5.83
C ARG A 709 -27.17 1.56 -6.69
N PRO A 710 -27.95 0.53 -6.26
CA PRO A 710 -29.04 -0.04 -7.05
C PRO A 710 -30.06 1.01 -7.52
N GLY A 711 -30.44 0.93 -8.80
CA GLY A 711 -31.38 1.86 -9.43
C GLY A 711 -30.81 3.25 -9.76
N LEU A 712 -29.51 3.52 -9.58
CA LEU A 712 -28.90 4.79 -10.03
C LEU A 712 -29.04 4.97 -11.54
N LEU A 713 -28.77 3.91 -12.31
CA LEU A 713 -28.85 3.88 -13.77
C LEU A 713 -30.16 3.24 -14.28
N GLY A 714 -31.19 3.12 -13.43
CA GLY A 714 -32.39 2.34 -13.71
C GLY A 714 -32.13 0.83 -13.77
N SER A 715 -33.12 0.10 -14.27
CA SER A 715 -32.98 -1.30 -14.72
C SER A 715 -31.98 -1.42 -15.87
N PHE A 716 -31.56 -2.65 -16.20
CA PHE A 716 -30.65 -2.84 -17.33
C PHE A 716 -31.27 -2.43 -18.66
N ASP A 717 -32.59 -2.62 -18.81
CA ASP A 717 -33.28 -2.35 -20.05
C ASP A 717 -33.50 -0.84 -20.23
N GLU A 718 -33.87 -0.10 -19.16
CA GLU A 718 -33.88 1.37 -19.16
C GLU A 718 -32.47 1.97 -19.40
N PHE A 719 -31.42 1.38 -18.79
CA PHE A 719 -30.04 1.76 -19.06
C PHE A 719 -29.68 1.56 -20.54
N CYS A 720 -30.12 0.46 -21.13
CA CYS A 720 -29.90 0.20 -22.54
C CYS A 720 -30.69 1.17 -23.43
N GLU A 721 -31.98 1.39 -23.15
CA GLU A 721 -32.83 2.34 -23.88
C GLU A 721 -32.29 3.78 -23.84
N TYR A 722 -31.65 4.21 -22.75
CA TYR A 722 -31.13 5.58 -22.61
C TYR A 722 -29.67 5.80 -23.03
N PHE A 723 -28.77 4.85 -22.73
CA PHE A 723 -27.31 5.01 -22.96
C PHE A 723 -26.78 4.16 -24.11
N CYS A 724 -27.47 3.10 -24.53
CA CYS A 724 -26.91 2.09 -25.42
C CYS A 724 -27.68 1.91 -26.73
N TYR A 725 -27.01 1.24 -27.66
CA TYR A 725 -27.64 0.45 -28.70
C TYR A 725 -27.39 -1.02 -28.37
N VAL A 726 -28.43 -1.86 -28.48
CA VAL A 726 -28.30 -3.32 -28.36
C VAL A 726 -28.21 -3.88 -29.77
N ASN A 727 -27.07 -4.48 -30.11
CA ASN A 727 -26.88 -5.07 -31.43
C ASN A 727 -27.61 -6.41 -31.59
N GLU A 728 -27.69 -6.89 -32.82
CA GLU A 728 -28.29 -8.18 -33.21
C GLU A 728 -27.79 -9.38 -32.39
N LYS A 729 -26.57 -9.28 -31.85
CA LYS A 729 -25.93 -10.31 -31.01
C LYS A 729 -26.21 -10.12 -29.51
N GLY A 730 -27.21 -9.30 -29.16
CA GLY A 730 -27.66 -9.02 -27.79
C GLY A 730 -26.67 -8.23 -26.93
N LYS A 731 -25.66 -7.57 -27.53
CA LYS A 731 -24.66 -6.80 -26.79
C LYS A 731 -25.04 -5.33 -26.75
N ALA A 732 -25.17 -4.79 -25.53
CA ALA A 732 -25.32 -3.36 -25.28
C ALA A 732 -23.97 -2.64 -25.47
N ILE A 733 -23.93 -1.67 -26.37
CA ILE A 733 -22.79 -0.80 -26.68
C ILE A 733 -23.20 0.64 -26.35
N VAL A 734 -22.40 1.39 -25.59
CA VAL A 734 -22.76 2.76 -25.21
C VAL A 734 -22.63 3.69 -26.42
N LEU A 735 -23.74 4.37 -26.74
CA LEU A 735 -23.83 5.35 -27.83
C LEU A 735 -22.80 6.46 -27.61
N GLU A 736 -22.09 6.84 -28.67
CA GLU A 736 -21.00 7.81 -28.61
C GLU A 736 -21.40 9.13 -27.95
N ASN A 737 -22.51 9.73 -28.40
CA ASN A 737 -23.10 10.93 -27.83
C ASN A 737 -23.63 10.78 -26.38
N LYS A 738 -23.63 9.56 -25.82
CA LYS A 738 -24.04 9.26 -24.44
C LYS A 738 -22.86 8.89 -23.52
N ARG A 739 -21.66 8.61 -24.05
CA ARG A 739 -20.49 8.19 -23.26
C ARG A 739 -20.09 9.22 -22.21
N ALA A 740 -19.92 10.48 -22.61
CA ALA A 740 -19.58 11.56 -21.69
C ALA A 740 -20.65 11.78 -20.61
N SER A 741 -21.95 11.67 -20.97
CA SER A 741 -23.07 11.78 -20.03
C SER A 741 -23.10 10.63 -19.02
N LEU A 742 -22.82 9.39 -19.45
CA LEU A 742 -22.65 8.26 -18.54
C LEU A 742 -21.45 8.48 -17.61
N GLY A 743 -20.32 8.92 -18.14
CA GLY A 743 -19.13 9.27 -17.36
C GLY A 743 -19.38 10.38 -16.33
N GLU A 744 -20.20 11.37 -16.65
CA GLU A 744 -20.62 12.42 -15.70
C GLU A 744 -21.49 11.81 -14.57
N GLU A 745 -22.55 11.08 -14.90
CA GLU A 745 -23.43 10.45 -13.90
C GLU A 745 -22.66 9.51 -12.96
N LEU A 746 -21.69 8.77 -13.48
CA LEU A 746 -20.76 7.96 -12.68
C LEU A 746 -19.96 8.85 -11.71
N ARG A 747 -19.23 9.85 -12.19
CA ARG A 747 -18.38 10.74 -11.36
C ARG A 747 -19.18 11.53 -10.31
N LYS A 748 -20.40 11.94 -10.67
CA LYS A 748 -21.30 12.79 -9.88
C LYS A 748 -21.96 12.05 -8.72
N HIS A 749 -22.14 10.72 -8.83
CA HIS A 749 -22.96 9.95 -7.90
C HIS A 749 -22.33 8.66 -7.34
N VAL A 750 -21.33 8.02 -7.98
CA VAL A 750 -20.87 6.69 -7.52
C VAL A 750 -19.38 6.41 -7.69
N MET A 751 -18.64 7.06 -8.60
CA MET A 751 -17.24 6.76 -8.91
C MET A 751 -16.27 7.92 -8.64
N LEU A 752 -15.17 7.65 -7.93
CA LEU A 752 -14.00 8.53 -7.88
C LEU A 752 -12.86 7.92 -8.69
N ARG A 753 -12.47 8.59 -9.78
CA ARG A 753 -11.42 8.16 -10.71
C ARG A 753 -10.22 9.10 -10.61
N ARG A 754 -8.99 8.55 -10.60
CA ARG A 754 -7.72 9.30 -10.55
C ARG A 754 -6.63 8.59 -11.37
N LYS A 755 -5.99 9.26 -12.32
CA LYS A 755 -4.87 8.71 -13.11
C LYS A 755 -3.54 8.78 -12.36
N LYS A 756 -2.54 7.99 -12.76
CA LYS A 756 -1.14 8.19 -12.33
C LYS A 756 -0.67 9.59 -12.72
N SER A 757 -0.92 10.04 -13.96
CA SER A 757 -0.48 11.36 -14.45
C SER A 757 -1.03 12.55 -13.65
N ASP A 758 -2.23 12.43 -13.08
CA ASP A 758 -2.82 13.43 -12.18
C ASP A 758 -2.05 13.59 -10.86
N VAL A 759 -1.30 12.56 -10.45
CA VAL A 759 -0.68 12.43 -9.11
C VAL A 759 0.86 12.28 -9.16
N LEU A 760 1.40 11.81 -10.30
CA LEU A 760 2.81 11.60 -10.64
C LEU A 760 3.06 12.27 -12.00
N LYS A 761 3.63 13.48 -12.00
CA LYS A 761 3.85 14.27 -13.21
C LYS A 761 5.13 13.91 -14.00
N GLU A 762 5.84 12.87 -13.58
CA GLU A 762 7.23 12.58 -14.00
C GLU A 762 7.36 11.24 -14.76
N LEU A 763 6.34 10.37 -14.73
CA LEU A 763 6.34 9.08 -15.41
C LEU A 763 6.12 9.27 -16.92
N LYS A 764 7.02 8.75 -17.75
CA LYS A 764 6.93 8.87 -19.23
C LYS A 764 5.71 8.12 -19.79
N GLU A 765 5.21 8.61 -20.93
CA GLU A 765 4.09 7.98 -21.64
C GLU A 765 4.42 6.55 -22.12
N LYS A 766 3.38 5.71 -22.17
CA LYS A 766 3.40 4.45 -22.92
C LYS A 766 3.14 4.76 -24.39
N VAL A 767 3.79 4.04 -25.30
CA VAL A 767 3.44 4.11 -26.73
C VAL A 767 3.04 2.73 -27.25
N ARG A 768 1.97 2.71 -28.03
CA ARG A 768 1.32 1.51 -28.56
C ARG A 768 1.42 1.51 -30.07
N TYR A 769 1.74 0.34 -30.62
CA TYR A 769 1.95 0.12 -32.05
C TYR A 769 1.19 -1.13 -32.48
N LYS A 770 0.52 -1.04 -33.62
CA LYS A 770 0.01 -2.21 -34.32
C LYS A 770 1.04 -2.60 -35.38
N GLU A 771 1.62 -3.78 -35.24
CA GLU A 771 2.59 -4.29 -36.21
C GLU A 771 1.88 -5.33 -37.08
N LEU A 772 1.89 -5.13 -38.39
CA LEU A 772 1.42 -6.15 -39.33
C LEU A 772 2.61 -7.04 -39.70
N ILE A 773 2.56 -8.31 -39.31
CA ILE A 773 3.58 -9.31 -39.61
C ILE A 773 3.02 -10.33 -40.62
N GLU A 774 3.91 -10.98 -41.37
CA GLU A 774 3.52 -12.09 -42.24
C GLU A 774 2.94 -13.27 -41.45
N SER A 775 2.21 -14.15 -42.15
CA SER A 775 1.66 -15.38 -41.58
C SER A 775 1.60 -16.48 -42.63
N ASP A 776 1.68 -17.75 -42.21
CA ASP A 776 1.43 -18.89 -43.09
C ASP A 776 -0.07 -18.98 -43.42
N ILE A 777 -0.45 -18.23 -44.44
CA ILE A 777 -1.83 -18.11 -44.92
C ILE A 777 -2.39 -19.44 -45.46
N ASN A 778 -1.52 -20.29 -46.01
CA ASN A 778 -1.88 -21.61 -46.52
C ASN A 778 -2.23 -22.56 -45.36
N TYR A 779 -1.40 -22.57 -44.31
CA TYR A 779 -1.69 -23.28 -43.07
C TYR A 779 -2.97 -22.76 -42.41
N TYR A 780 -3.14 -21.43 -42.32
CA TYR A 780 -4.32 -20.83 -41.70
C TYR A 780 -5.62 -21.21 -42.42
N HIS A 781 -5.66 -21.12 -43.77
CA HIS A 781 -6.82 -21.56 -44.54
C HIS A 781 -7.07 -23.07 -44.43
N ALA A 782 -6.02 -23.90 -44.46
CA ALA A 782 -6.16 -25.35 -44.31
C ALA A 782 -6.70 -25.77 -42.93
N GLU A 783 -6.36 -25.06 -41.85
CA GLU A 783 -6.94 -25.27 -40.52
C GLU A 783 -8.34 -24.66 -40.39
N LEU A 784 -8.61 -23.49 -40.98
CA LEU A 784 -9.94 -22.91 -41.07
C LEU A 784 -10.94 -23.87 -41.72
N ASP A 785 -10.61 -24.47 -42.85
CA ASP A 785 -11.48 -25.43 -43.55
C ASP A 785 -11.84 -26.63 -42.66
N LYS A 786 -10.90 -27.14 -41.87
CA LYS A 786 -11.14 -28.21 -40.89
C LYS A 786 -12.07 -27.76 -39.77
N ILE A 787 -11.87 -26.53 -39.27
CA ILE A 787 -12.70 -25.92 -38.22
C ILE A 787 -14.12 -25.70 -38.73
N TRP A 788 -14.30 -25.19 -39.96
CA TRP A 788 -15.61 -24.94 -40.57
C TRP A 788 -16.36 -26.24 -40.87
N LYS A 789 -15.73 -27.24 -41.49
CA LYS A 789 -16.36 -28.56 -41.73
C LYS A 789 -16.83 -29.20 -40.43
N ARG A 790 -15.97 -29.21 -39.40
CA ARG A 790 -16.33 -29.70 -38.07
C ARG A 790 -17.45 -28.89 -37.43
N LEU A 791 -17.44 -27.56 -37.57
CA LEU A 791 -18.52 -26.71 -37.08
C LEU A 791 -19.84 -27.06 -37.76
N GLU A 792 -19.86 -27.24 -39.08
CA GLU A 792 -21.07 -27.66 -39.80
C GLU A 792 -21.61 -29.02 -39.32
N GLU A 793 -20.74 -30.01 -39.13
CA GLU A 793 -21.10 -31.32 -38.58
C GLU A 793 -21.68 -31.20 -37.17
N GLU A 794 -21.02 -30.43 -36.29
CA GLU A 794 -21.50 -30.13 -34.94
C GLU A 794 -22.82 -29.31 -34.96
N GLN A 795 -23.07 -28.48 -35.97
CA GLN A 795 -24.33 -27.71 -36.13
C GLN A 795 -25.49 -28.55 -36.70
N LYS A 796 -25.19 -29.50 -37.60
CA LYS A 796 -26.16 -30.46 -38.17
C LYS A 796 -26.65 -31.45 -37.10
N THR A 797 -25.76 -31.86 -36.19
CA THR A 797 -26.05 -32.81 -35.09
C THR A 797 -26.56 -32.16 -33.80
N ALA A 798 -26.33 -30.86 -33.59
CA ALA A 798 -26.78 -30.15 -32.40
C ALA A 798 -28.32 -29.98 -32.35
N THR A 799 -28.94 -30.63 -31.38
CA THR A 799 -30.39 -30.59 -31.12
C THR A 799 -30.86 -29.34 -30.36
N SER A 800 -29.96 -28.64 -29.64
CA SER A 800 -30.32 -27.44 -28.88
C SER A 800 -29.58 -26.17 -29.35
N ALA A 801 -30.20 -25.01 -29.15
CA ALA A 801 -29.57 -23.71 -29.39
C ALA A 801 -28.32 -23.47 -28.52
N PHE A 802 -28.25 -24.11 -27.34
CA PHE A 802 -27.08 -24.03 -26.46
C PHE A 802 -25.88 -24.80 -27.02
N ASP A 803 -26.12 -25.97 -27.63
CA ASP A 803 -25.07 -26.77 -28.26
C ASP A 803 -24.53 -26.07 -29.51
N LYS A 804 -25.43 -25.52 -30.34
CA LYS A 804 -25.09 -24.67 -31.50
C LYS A 804 -24.26 -23.44 -31.10
N PHE A 805 -24.58 -22.79 -29.99
CA PHE A 805 -23.78 -21.66 -29.48
C PHE A 805 -22.43 -22.12 -28.91
N SER A 806 -22.37 -23.32 -28.34
CA SER A 806 -21.15 -23.90 -27.76
C SER A 806 -20.16 -24.37 -28.83
N SER A 807 -20.63 -25.00 -29.91
CA SER A 807 -19.78 -25.35 -31.07
C SER A 807 -19.24 -24.10 -31.77
N TYR A 808 -20.07 -23.08 -31.98
CA TYR A 808 -19.63 -21.80 -32.55
C TYR A 808 -18.55 -21.11 -31.70
N LYS A 809 -18.68 -21.15 -30.36
CA LYS A 809 -17.63 -20.68 -29.44
C LYS A 809 -16.34 -21.49 -29.51
N ARG A 810 -16.42 -22.82 -29.70
CA ARG A 810 -15.24 -23.66 -29.91
C ARG A 810 -14.54 -23.29 -31.21
N ALA A 811 -15.29 -23.14 -32.31
CA ALA A 811 -14.74 -22.75 -33.60
C ALA A 811 -13.96 -21.43 -33.54
N ILE A 812 -14.53 -20.36 -32.95
CA ILE A 812 -13.82 -19.08 -32.74
C ILE A 812 -12.54 -19.25 -31.92
N GLN A 813 -12.53 -20.12 -30.91
CA GLN A 813 -11.32 -20.33 -30.10
C GLN A 813 -10.26 -21.11 -30.88
N SER A 814 -10.65 -22.13 -31.66
CA SER A 814 -9.76 -22.88 -32.55
C SER A 814 -9.18 -21.99 -33.65
N GLU A 815 -10.01 -21.13 -34.26
CA GLU A 815 -9.59 -20.17 -35.29
C GLU A 815 -8.54 -19.20 -34.74
N ARG A 816 -8.75 -18.66 -33.52
CA ARG A 816 -7.74 -17.82 -32.84
C ARG A 816 -6.44 -18.58 -32.59
N GLN A 817 -6.52 -19.88 -32.27
CA GLN A 817 -5.33 -20.70 -32.09
C GLN A 817 -4.61 -20.96 -33.43
N ALA A 818 -5.36 -21.16 -34.53
CA ALA A 818 -4.81 -21.32 -35.87
C ALA A 818 -4.14 -20.03 -36.38
N ALA A 819 -4.79 -18.87 -36.21
CA ALA A 819 -4.21 -17.56 -36.50
C ALA A 819 -2.95 -17.30 -35.64
N GLY A 820 -3.00 -17.62 -34.35
CA GLY A 820 -1.84 -17.56 -33.47
C GLY A 820 -0.68 -18.44 -33.95
N ALA A 821 -0.97 -19.67 -34.42
CA ALA A 821 0.03 -20.62 -34.92
C ALA A 821 0.63 -20.20 -36.28
N ALA A 822 -0.19 -19.72 -37.21
CA ALA A 822 0.24 -19.24 -38.53
C ALA A 822 1.27 -18.09 -38.44
N LYS A 823 1.19 -17.28 -37.38
CA LYS A 823 2.14 -16.19 -37.10
C LYS A 823 3.40 -16.61 -36.36
N VAL A 824 3.45 -17.79 -35.73
CA VAL A 824 4.56 -18.18 -34.82
C VAL A 824 5.94 -17.96 -35.45
N PRO A 825 6.22 -18.35 -36.72
CA PRO A 825 7.52 -18.11 -37.34
C PRO A 825 7.94 -16.63 -37.35
N HIS A 826 7.05 -15.74 -37.79
CA HIS A 826 7.32 -14.30 -37.88
C HIS A 826 7.27 -13.60 -36.51
N VAL A 827 6.49 -14.10 -35.54
CA VAL A 827 6.58 -13.67 -34.14
C VAL A 827 7.96 -14.01 -33.56
N ILE A 828 8.50 -15.20 -33.85
CA ILE A 828 9.84 -15.59 -33.42
C ILE A 828 10.88 -14.65 -34.02
N GLU A 829 10.81 -14.38 -35.33
CA GLU A 829 11.68 -13.44 -36.03
C GLU A 829 11.61 -12.02 -35.44
N PHE A 830 10.40 -11.47 -35.27
CA PHE A 830 10.19 -10.15 -34.67
C PHE A 830 10.76 -10.07 -33.24
N VAL A 831 10.58 -11.12 -32.43
CA VAL A 831 11.18 -11.21 -31.09
C VAL A 831 12.70 -11.29 -31.17
N LYS A 832 13.27 -12.07 -32.10
CA LYS A 832 14.73 -12.12 -32.34
C LYS A 832 15.30 -10.74 -32.68
N ASN A 833 14.69 -10.04 -33.63
CA ASN A 833 15.12 -8.72 -34.07
C ASN A 833 15.12 -7.69 -32.92
N ILE A 834 14.13 -7.71 -32.03
CA ILE A 834 14.12 -6.86 -30.83
C ILE A 834 15.18 -7.31 -29.80
N MET A 835 15.42 -8.62 -29.67
CA MET A 835 16.44 -9.17 -28.77
C MET A 835 17.88 -8.87 -29.21
N GLU A 836 18.15 -8.62 -30.50
CA GLU A 836 19.45 -8.12 -31.01
C GLU A 836 19.80 -6.69 -30.52
N ILE A 837 18.79 -5.91 -30.15
CA ILE A 837 18.91 -4.60 -29.49
C ILE A 837 19.31 -4.77 -28.00
N GLU A 838 19.40 -6.02 -27.53
CA GLU A 838 19.84 -6.41 -26.18
C GLU A 838 18.96 -5.92 -25.02
N GLU A 839 17.73 -5.50 -25.32
CA GLU A 839 16.74 -5.00 -24.37
C GLU A 839 15.91 -6.13 -23.73
N SER A 840 15.19 -5.84 -22.64
CA SER A 840 14.35 -6.84 -21.96
C SER A 840 12.91 -6.83 -22.50
N VAL A 841 12.41 -8.02 -22.85
CA VAL A 841 11.16 -8.25 -23.60
C VAL A 841 10.22 -9.18 -22.84
N VAL A 842 8.95 -8.81 -22.75
CA VAL A 842 7.86 -9.71 -22.33
C VAL A 842 6.97 -10.00 -23.52
N VAL A 843 6.91 -11.28 -23.93
CA VAL A 843 5.99 -11.77 -24.94
C VAL A 843 4.75 -12.35 -24.25
N PHE A 844 3.59 -11.75 -24.50
CA PHE A 844 2.32 -12.29 -24.05
C PHE A 844 1.64 -13.11 -25.14
N CYS A 845 1.18 -14.31 -24.77
CA CYS A 845 0.37 -15.19 -25.60
C CYS A 845 -0.86 -15.68 -24.82
N HIS A 846 -1.87 -16.19 -25.51
CA HIS A 846 -3.14 -16.64 -24.94
C HIS A 846 -3.17 -18.17 -24.76
N HIS A 847 -2.73 -18.92 -25.77
CA HIS A 847 -2.83 -20.38 -25.83
C HIS A 847 -1.57 -21.06 -25.29
N LYS A 848 -1.77 -22.19 -24.58
CA LYS A 848 -0.65 -23.01 -24.07
C LYS A 848 0.21 -23.62 -25.18
N ALA A 849 -0.39 -23.96 -26.32
CA ALA A 849 0.32 -24.50 -27.48
C ALA A 849 1.30 -23.46 -28.05
N ILE A 850 0.83 -22.23 -28.28
CA ILE A 850 1.63 -21.11 -28.77
C ILE A 850 2.73 -20.75 -27.77
N HIS A 851 2.42 -20.73 -26.46
CA HIS A 851 3.41 -20.56 -25.40
C HIS A 851 4.56 -21.59 -25.51
N GLY A 852 4.21 -22.87 -25.65
CA GLY A 852 5.18 -23.96 -25.79
C GLY A 852 6.02 -23.87 -27.08
N LEU A 853 5.42 -23.48 -28.20
CA LEU A 853 6.12 -23.27 -29.46
C LEU A 853 7.12 -22.11 -29.35
N LEU A 854 6.69 -20.95 -28.85
CA LEU A 854 7.57 -19.80 -28.62
C LEU A 854 8.72 -20.17 -27.67
N HIS A 855 8.45 -20.89 -26.58
CA HIS A 855 9.46 -21.31 -25.62
C HIS A 855 10.45 -22.33 -26.19
N LYS A 856 10.02 -23.21 -27.10
CA LYS A 856 10.90 -24.16 -27.80
C LYS A 856 11.78 -23.44 -28.84
N SER A 857 11.19 -22.59 -29.66
CA SER A 857 11.91 -21.92 -30.75
C SER A 857 12.86 -20.83 -30.26
N LEU A 858 12.51 -20.13 -29.18
CA LEU A 858 13.35 -19.09 -28.55
C LEU A 858 14.23 -19.65 -27.41
N HIS A 859 14.45 -20.96 -27.34
CA HIS A 859 15.20 -21.61 -26.26
C HIS A 859 16.64 -21.08 -26.11
N GLU A 860 17.25 -20.61 -27.21
CA GLU A 860 18.58 -19.97 -27.23
C GLU A 860 18.66 -18.75 -26.29
N TYR A 861 17.56 -17.99 -26.13
CA TYR A 861 17.46 -16.86 -25.20
C TYR A 861 17.07 -17.28 -23.77
N SER A 862 16.95 -18.59 -23.52
CA SER A 862 16.63 -19.17 -22.22
C SER A 862 15.42 -18.55 -21.49
N PRO A 863 14.24 -18.44 -22.14
CA PRO A 863 13.11 -17.66 -21.65
C PRO A 863 12.62 -18.10 -20.26
N SER A 864 12.04 -17.15 -19.52
CA SER A 864 11.26 -17.42 -18.31
C SER A 864 9.77 -17.60 -18.65
N SER A 865 9.07 -18.43 -17.88
CA SER A 865 7.72 -18.90 -18.20
C SER A 865 6.69 -18.63 -17.10
N ILE A 866 5.63 -17.90 -17.42
CA ILE A 866 4.45 -17.75 -16.55
C ILE A 866 3.22 -18.30 -17.27
N ILE A 867 2.61 -19.37 -16.74
CA ILE A 867 1.44 -20.02 -17.35
C ILE A 867 0.44 -20.52 -16.29
N GLY A 868 -0.82 -20.71 -16.70
CA GLY A 868 -1.87 -21.20 -15.81
C GLY A 868 -1.66 -22.67 -15.42
N GLY A 869 -1.63 -22.97 -14.12
CA GLY A 869 -1.45 -24.31 -13.57
C GLY A 869 -0.12 -24.53 -12.82
N GLN A 870 0.83 -23.59 -12.92
CA GLN A 870 2.05 -23.59 -12.08
C GLN A 870 1.71 -23.36 -10.61
N THR A 871 2.53 -23.90 -9.71
CA THR A 871 2.51 -23.56 -8.28
C THR A 871 3.00 -22.13 -8.04
N ASP A 872 2.62 -21.53 -6.91
CA ASP A 872 3.08 -20.20 -6.51
C ASP A 872 4.62 -20.10 -6.43
N LYS A 873 5.29 -21.21 -6.04
CA LYS A 873 6.76 -21.30 -5.95
C LYS A 873 7.42 -21.26 -7.33
N GLU A 874 6.95 -22.06 -8.29
CA GLU A 874 7.47 -22.09 -9.66
C GLU A 874 7.20 -20.76 -10.39
N ARG A 875 6.00 -20.21 -10.19
CA ARG A 875 5.61 -18.89 -10.72
C ARG A 875 6.55 -17.80 -10.21
N GLN A 876 6.78 -17.74 -8.89
CA GLN A 876 7.69 -16.74 -8.32
C GLN A 876 9.13 -16.95 -8.79
N GLY A 877 9.59 -18.20 -8.93
CA GLY A 877 10.92 -18.49 -9.47
C GLY A 877 11.14 -17.96 -10.89
N ASN A 878 10.14 -18.07 -11.77
CA ASN A 878 10.21 -17.52 -13.13
C ASN A 878 10.15 -15.98 -13.17
N ILE A 879 9.43 -15.34 -12.23
CA ILE A 879 9.40 -13.88 -12.07
C ILE A 879 10.77 -13.38 -11.60
N ASP A 880 11.30 -13.98 -10.54
CA ASP A 880 12.62 -13.65 -9.98
C ASP A 880 13.71 -13.79 -11.07
N ARG A 881 13.74 -14.92 -11.80
CA ARG A 881 14.71 -15.18 -12.89
C ARG A 881 14.74 -14.08 -13.96
N PHE A 882 13.58 -13.66 -14.45
CA PHE A 882 13.49 -12.58 -15.44
C PHE A 882 13.89 -11.22 -14.88
N GLN A 883 13.37 -10.83 -13.72
CA GLN A 883 13.64 -9.52 -13.14
C GLN A 883 15.10 -9.35 -12.67
N ASN A 884 15.71 -10.41 -12.11
CA ASN A 884 17.13 -10.46 -11.79
C ASN A 884 18.00 -10.26 -13.05
N GLY A 885 17.48 -10.58 -14.24
CA GLY A 885 18.18 -10.50 -15.52
C GLY A 885 18.91 -11.77 -15.93
N GLU A 886 18.59 -12.91 -15.30
CA GLU A 886 19.11 -14.23 -15.68
C GLU A 886 18.57 -14.68 -17.06
N THR A 887 17.51 -14.03 -17.54
CA THR A 887 17.15 -13.97 -18.97
C THR A 887 16.54 -12.61 -19.29
N LYS A 888 16.74 -12.13 -20.52
CA LYS A 888 16.13 -10.92 -21.06
C LYS A 888 14.74 -11.16 -21.68
N LEU A 889 14.31 -12.42 -21.79
CA LEU A 889 13.04 -12.81 -22.42
C LEU A 889 12.12 -13.52 -21.40
N MET A 890 10.88 -13.05 -21.30
CA MET A 890 9.81 -13.78 -20.62
C MET A 890 8.66 -14.05 -21.59
N ILE A 891 8.15 -15.28 -21.57
CA ILE A 891 6.93 -15.67 -22.28
C ILE A 891 5.85 -15.92 -21.24
N ALA A 892 4.81 -15.10 -21.25
CA ALA A 892 3.77 -15.09 -20.24
C ALA A 892 2.38 -15.32 -20.85
N GLY A 893 1.57 -16.15 -20.19
CA GLY A 893 0.14 -16.27 -20.49
C GLY A 893 -0.57 -14.97 -20.14
N LEU A 894 -1.18 -14.30 -21.13
CA LEU A 894 -1.77 -12.96 -21.02
C LEU A 894 -2.75 -12.81 -19.85
N ARG A 895 -3.55 -13.84 -19.53
CA ARG A 895 -4.44 -13.84 -18.35
C ARG A 895 -3.77 -14.31 -17.06
N ALA A 896 -2.69 -15.08 -17.15
CA ALA A 896 -1.95 -15.60 -16.00
C ALA A 896 -0.97 -14.55 -15.42
N GLY A 897 -0.43 -13.68 -16.27
CA GLY A 897 0.47 -12.58 -15.91
C GLY A 897 -0.24 -11.31 -15.41
N ASN A 898 -1.54 -11.15 -15.65
CA ASN A 898 -2.28 -9.95 -15.22
C ASN A 898 -2.57 -9.86 -13.72
N VAL A 899 -2.17 -10.85 -12.91
CA VAL A 899 -2.53 -10.93 -11.49
C VAL A 899 -1.29 -10.74 -10.61
N GLY A 900 -1.23 -9.63 -9.90
CA GLY A 900 -0.32 -9.41 -8.75
C GLY A 900 1.17 -9.23 -9.03
N ILE A 901 1.69 -9.57 -10.21
CA ILE A 901 3.14 -9.54 -10.50
C ILE A 901 3.66 -8.14 -10.85
N ASN A 902 4.99 -7.97 -10.82
CA ASN A 902 5.74 -6.83 -11.37
C ASN A 902 6.65 -7.31 -12.51
N LEU A 903 6.67 -6.61 -13.65
CA LEU A 903 7.48 -6.92 -14.86
C LEU A 903 8.28 -5.71 -15.36
N SER A 904 8.43 -4.70 -14.52
CA SER A 904 9.16 -3.43 -14.70
C SER A 904 10.47 -3.46 -15.50
N ARG A 905 11.28 -4.53 -15.40
CA ARG A 905 12.53 -4.65 -16.17
C ARG A 905 12.30 -4.55 -17.68
N ALA A 906 11.16 -5.00 -18.17
CA ALA A 906 10.87 -5.05 -19.59
C ALA A 906 10.57 -3.65 -20.15
N ARG A 907 11.23 -3.30 -21.25
CA ARG A 907 10.96 -2.10 -22.05
C ARG A 907 9.93 -2.37 -23.15
N TYR A 908 9.95 -3.59 -23.67
CA TYR A 908 9.09 -4.05 -24.75
C TYR A 908 8.07 -5.04 -24.22
N VAL A 909 6.78 -4.77 -24.48
CA VAL A 909 5.72 -5.76 -24.39
C VAL A 909 5.24 -6.11 -25.79
N ILE A 910 5.26 -7.39 -26.11
CA ILE A 910 4.87 -7.92 -27.42
C ILE A 910 3.67 -8.83 -27.21
N PHE A 911 2.52 -8.46 -27.75
CA PHE A 911 1.32 -9.31 -27.76
C PHE A 911 1.36 -10.17 -29.03
N ALA A 912 1.92 -11.38 -28.91
CA ALA A 912 1.92 -12.39 -29.97
C ALA A 912 0.51 -12.89 -30.29
N GLU A 913 -0.37 -12.91 -29.28
CA GLU A 913 -1.80 -13.18 -29.44
C GLU A 913 -2.62 -12.13 -28.70
N LEU A 914 -3.68 -11.64 -29.35
CA LEU A 914 -4.57 -10.63 -28.79
C LEU A 914 -5.72 -11.27 -28.00
N ASP A 915 -6.07 -10.71 -26.83
CA ASP A 915 -7.37 -10.97 -26.18
C ASP A 915 -8.45 -10.09 -26.84
N TRP A 916 -9.72 -10.36 -26.56
CA TRP A 916 -10.82 -9.48 -26.99
C TRP A 916 -10.99 -8.26 -26.06
N SER A 917 -10.34 -8.22 -24.90
CA SER A 917 -10.58 -7.22 -23.84
C SER A 917 -9.42 -6.20 -23.76
N PRO A 918 -9.60 -4.89 -24.04
CA PRO A 918 -8.50 -3.92 -23.93
C PRO A 918 -7.92 -3.81 -22.54
N ALA A 919 -8.73 -3.89 -21.48
CA ALA A 919 -8.23 -3.80 -20.11
C ALA A 919 -7.28 -4.95 -19.73
N ILE A 920 -7.35 -6.09 -20.43
CA ILE A 920 -6.37 -7.17 -20.24
C ILE A 920 -5.01 -6.73 -20.79
N HIS A 921 -4.94 -6.09 -21.96
CA HIS A 921 -3.69 -5.54 -22.48
C HIS A 921 -3.20 -4.36 -21.63
N ARG A 922 -4.09 -3.42 -21.24
CA ARG A 922 -3.71 -2.31 -20.35
C ARG A 922 -3.18 -2.78 -19.00
N GLN A 923 -3.78 -3.82 -18.39
CA GLN A 923 -3.24 -4.41 -17.17
C GLN A 923 -1.89 -5.09 -17.37
N ALA A 924 -1.63 -5.64 -18.55
CA ALA A 924 -0.36 -6.26 -18.92
C ALA A 924 0.72 -5.19 -19.17
N GLU A 925 0.40 -4.15 -19.95
CA GLU A 925 1.19 -2.91 -20.06
C GLU A 925 1.52 -2.36 -18.67
N ASP A 926 0.53 -2.23 -17.79
CA ASP A 926 0.68 -1.76 -16.42
C ASP A 926 1.40 -2.75 -15.49
N ARG A 927 1.89 -3.91 -15.97
CA ARG A 927 2.91 -4.70 -15.26
C ARG A 927 4.33 -4.21 -15.54
N LEU A 928 4.53 -3.57 -16.70
CA LEU A 928 5.79 -2.95 -17.12
C LEU A 928 5.80 -1.44 -16.82
N HIS A 929 4.67 -0.77 -17.02
CA HIS A 929 4.45 0.65 -16.73
C HIS A 929 4.00 0.85 -15.29
N ARG A 930 4.88 0.51 -14.34
CA ARG A 930 4.68 0.74 -12.91
C ARG A 930 5.46 1.98 -12.47
N ILE A 931 5.49 2.23 -11.17
CA ILE A 931 6.21 3.39 -10.65
C ILE A 931 7.67 3.07 -10.81
N GLY A 932 8.18 3.54 -11.94
CA GLY A 932 9.45 3.09 -12.39
C GLY A 932 9.69 2.76 -13.86
N GLN A 933 8.85 3.15 -14.80
CA GLN A 933 9.21 2.82 -16.17
C GLN A 933 10.17 3.86 -16.78
N LYS A 934 11.50 3.62 -16.69
CA LYS A 934 12.58 4.59 -17.06
C LYS A 934 12.45 5.10 -18.48
N ASN A 935 12.01 4.18 -19.30
CA ASN A 935 11.90 4.30 -20.72
C ASN A 935 10.41 4.35 -21.05
N THR A 936 10.08 4.97 -22.17
CA THR A 936 8.79 4.71 -22.82
C THR A 936 8.60 3.19 -22.91
N VAL A 937 7.45 2.67 -22.46
CA VAL A 937 7.06 1.27 -22.78
C VAL A 937 6.63 1.26 -24.23
N PHE A 938 7.18 0.33 -24.98
CA PHE A 938 6.79 0.06 -26.36
C PHE A 938 5.90 -1.18 -26.34
N ALA A 939 4.62 -0.99 -26.64
CA ALA A 939 3.63 -2.05 -26.66
C ALA A 939 3.28 -2.42 -28.11
N TYR A 940 3.84 -3.52 -28.59
CA TYR A 940 3.62 -4.05 -29.94
C TYR A 940 2.46 -5.06 -29.93
N TYR A 941 1.45 -4.79 -30.74
CA TYR A 941 0.29 -5.64 -30.97
C TYR A 941 0.48 -6.32 -32.33
N LEU A 942 0.90 -7.59 -32.34
CA LEU A 942 1.28 -8.29 -33.57
C LEU A 942 0.06 -8.89 -34.29
N MET A 943 -0.26 -8.35 -35.46
CA MET A 943 -1.38 -8.75 -36.32
C MET A 943 -0.85 -9.59 -37.47
N GLY A 944 -1.47 -10.74 -37.78
CA GLY A 944 -1.05 -11.57 -38.90
C GLY A 944 -1.74 -11.11 -40.17
N ASN A 945 -0.96 -10.79 -41.20
CA ASN A 945 -1.50 -10.44 -42.50
C ASN A 945 -2.37 -11.59 -43.03
N GLY A 946 -3.64 -11.28 -43.37
CA GLY A 946 -4.62 -12.25 -43.83
C GLY A 946 -5.30 -13.11 -42.72
N THR A 947 -5.07 -12.83 -41.44
CA THR A 947 -5.70 -13.59 -40.33
C THR A 947 -6.85 -12.82 -39.65
N LEU A 948 -7.56 -13.52 -38.74
CA LEU A 948 -8.57 -12.90 -37.86
C LEU A 948 -8.04 -11.72 -37.02
N ASP A 949 -6.73 -11.55 -36.84
CA ASP A 949 -6.16 -10.54 -35.93
C ASP A 949 -6.52 -9.10 -36.31
N ASP A 950 -6.65 -8.76 -37.60
CA ASP A 950 -7.10 -7.43 -38.05
C ASP A 950 -8.50 -7.09 -37.51
N HIS A 951 -9.40 -8.07 -37.52
CA HIS A 951 -10.73 -7.91 -36.93
C HIS A 951 -10.65 -7.77 -35.40
N VAL A 952 -9.78 -8.53 -34.72
CA VAL A 952 -9.57 -8.40 -33.27
C VAL A 952 -9.02 -7.02 -32.90
N ALA A 953 -8.03 -6.52 -33.65
CA ALA A 953 -7.40 -5.23 -33.42
C ALA A 953 -8.37 -4.06 -33.62
N ASN A 954 -9.17 -4.07 -34.69
CA ASN A 954 -10.22 -3.08 -34.91
C ASN A 954 -11.27 -3.12 -33.77
N VAL A 955 -11.73 -4.31 -33.38
CA VAL A 955 -12.62 -4.47 -32.23
C VAL A 955 -11.98 -3.94 -30.93
N LEU A 956 -10.67 -4.09 -30.72
CA LEU A 956 -9.98 -3.56 -29.54
C LEU A 956 -9.94 -2.02 -29.53
N VAL A 957 -9.72 -1.37 -30.68
CA VAL A 957 -9.78 0.09 -30.80
C VAL A 957 -11.17 0.61 -30.44
N ASP A 958 -12.23 0.04 -31.03
CA ASP A 958 -13.63 0.43 -30.75
C ASP A 958 -13.96 0.30 -29.25
N LYS A 959 -13.48 -0.77 -28.61
CA LYS A 959 -13.66 -1.03 -27.17
C LYS A 959 -12.91 0.02 -26.35
N SER A 960 -11.68 0.35 -26.71
CA SER A 960 -10.87 1.35 -26.00
C SER A 960 -11.47 2.74 -26.09
N TYR A 961 -11.85 3.18 -27.30
CA TYR A 961 -12.49 4.47 -27.51
C TYR A 961 -13.79 4.63 -26.71
N GLU A 962 -14.61 3.56 -26.64
CA GLU A 962 -15.82 3.54 -25.80
C GLU A 962 -15.50 3.64 -24.29
N ILE A 963 -14.45 2.97 -23.82
CA ILE A 963 -14.03 3.00 -22.41
C ILE A 963 -13.49 4.37 -22.03
N ASP A 964 -12.62 4.96 -22.84
CA ASP A 964 -11.89 6.18 -22.49
C ASP A 964 -12.82 7.38 -22.45
N ALA A 965 -13.73 7.51 -23.43
CA ALA A 965 -14.76 8.56 -23.45
C ALA A 965 -15.80 8.46 -22.31
N ILE A 966 -15.86 7.34 -21.58
CA ILE A 966 -16.68 7.18 -20.36
C ILE A 966 -15.86 7.48 -19.10
N MET A 967 -14.58 7.07 -19.08
CA MET A 967 -13.75 7.08 -17.89
C MET A 967 -12.96 8.37 -17.68
N ASP A 968 -12.54 9.02 -18.77
CA ASP A 968 -11.55 10.10 -18.79
C ASP A 968 -12.11 11.34 -19.52
N GLU A 969 -11.57 12.53 -19.21
CA GLU A 969 -12.00 13.81 -19.81
C GLU A 969 -11.24 14.15 -21.11
N LYS A 970 -10.25 13.33 -21.48
CA LYS A 970 -9.51 13.41 -22.74
C LYS A 970 -9.32 12.01 -23.30
N GLU A 971 -9.57 11.86 -24.59
CA GLU A 971 -9.35 10.62 -25.32
C GLU A 971 -7.85 10.47 -25.63
N GLU A 972 -7.26 9.35 -25.25
CA GLU A 972 -5.90 8.97 -25.69
C GLU A 972 -6.03 8.18 -27.00
N PRO A 973 -5.32 8.54 -28.09
CA PRO A 973 -5.31 7.72 -29.29
C PRO A 973 -4.72 6.34 -28.97
N PHE A 974 -5.31 5.29 -29.54
CA PHE A 974 -4.86 3.91 -29.32
C PHE A 974 -3.46 3.64 -29.91
N GLU A 975 -3.02 4.45 -30.86
CA GLU A 975 -1.83 4.27 -31.70
C GLU A 975 -1.18 5.64 -31.94
N ASP A 976 0.14 5.73 -31.88
CA ASP A 976 0.91 6.98 -31.98
C ASP A 976 1.99 6.82 -33.07
N LYS A 977 1.54 6.92 -34.33
CA LYS A 977 2.33 6.56 -35.52
C LYS A 977 3.55 7.45 -35.73
N ASP A 978 3.41 8.75 -35.50
CA ASP A 978 4.49 9.72 -35.74
C ASP A 978 5.71 9.48 -34.82
N LYS A 979 5.46 9.07 -33.57
CA LYS A 979 6.53 8.61 -32.66
C LYS A 979 7.05 7.21 -33.02
N ALA A 980 6.25 6.37 -33.69
CA ALA A 980 6.64 5.02 -34.15
C ALA A 980 7.72 5.09 -35.22
N GLU A 981 7.43 5.79 -36.32
CA GLU A 981 8.28 5.86 -37.51
C GLU A 981 9.67 6.42 -37.16
N LEU A 982 9.69 7.47 -36.32
CA LEU A 982 10.91 8.11 -35.85
C LEU A 982 11.79 7.20 -34.97
N ILE A 983 11.23 6.13 -34.38
CA ILE A 983 11.95 5.19 -33.52
C ILE A 983 12.26 3.87 -34.25
N LEU A 984 11.39 3.41 -35.16
CA LEU A 984 11.72 2.33 -36.10
C LEU A 984 12.92 2.72 -36.96
N ALA A 985 12.98 3.98 -37.43
CA ALA A 985 14.16 4.55 -38.08
C ALA A 985 15.43 4.42 -37.21
N GLN A 986 15.36 4.78 -35.92
CA GLN A 986 16.49 4.64 -34.98
C GLN A 986 16.90 3.18 -34.69
N ILE A 987 15.99 2.23 -34.82
CA ILE A 987 16.28 0.80 -34.68
C ILE A 987 16.99 0.30 -35.95
N HIS A 988 16.49 0.64 -37.14
CA HIS A 988 17.15 0.36 -38.41
C HIS A 988 18.55 0.98 -38.48
N ASP A 989 18.73 2.24 -38.05
CA ASP A 989 20.03 2.91 -37.97
C ASP A 989 21.02 2.11 -37.11
N LYS A 990 20.59 1.70 -35.89
CA LYS A 990 21.41 0.91 -34.98
C LYS A 990 21.76 -0.48 -35.50
N LEU A 991 20.84 -1.14 -36.21
CA LEU A 991 21.10 -2.43 -36.85
C LEU A 991 22.07 -2.27 -38.04
N SER A 992 21.96 -1.18 -38.80
CA SER A 992 22.88 -0.88 -39.91
C SER A 992 24.30 -0.58 -39.44
N THR A 993 24.48 0.16 -38.34
CA THR A 993 25.80 0.46 -37.73
C THR A 993 26.45 -0.70 -36.99
N LYS A 994 25.79 -1.88 -36.90
CA LYS A 994 26.33 -3.11 -36.30
C LYS A 994 26.79 -4.15 -37.34
N ARG A 995 26.54 -3.91 -38.63
CA ARG A 995 27.07 -4.71 -39.75
C ARG A 995 28.30 -4.03 -40.36
#